data_AF-A0A2S9F306-F1
#
_entry.id   AF-A0A2S9F306-F1
#
_cell.length_a   1.000
_cell.length_b   1.000
_cell.length_c   1.000
_cell.angle_alpha   90.00
_cell.angle_beta   90.00
_cell.angle_gamma   90.00
#
_symmetry.space_group_name_H-M   'P 1'
#
loop_
_entity.id
_entity.type
_entity.pdbx_description
1 polymer ?
#
loop_
_entity_poly.entity_id
_entity_poly.type
_entity_poly.pdbx_seq_one_letter_code
_entity_poly.pdbx_strand_id
1 'polypeptide(L)'
;ARAATRIVAARRPADGLLAPLATLLASASLLFVVVFRDQTLATVAESVRIKYVVGPTVPWYQEFLRYYYLTVEESIDGSLTRRFSVLILLLCLFGLITVMLRRGAVPGAVNGPIWRLIGATGIGLLLLTLTPTKWVVQFGAFAGLSAALGAITAFAFARVGLHSRRNLALYVTALLFVLAWATSGINGWFYVANYGVPWFDKQPVILGYPVTTIFLVLAIACGVLAAWLHFRIDYAGHTEVADTGRNRAVASAPLLVVAVIMVVLELGSMLKATVGRYPIYTTGAANVAALRSGLSGESCAMADDVLVEADTNAGMLQPVPGQRFGEYGPLGGEDPVGFTPNGVSDTLEPAEPVGASPGTVNSDGPVDKPNIGVGYAAGTGGGYGPEGVNGSKVFLPFGLDPDTTPVMGSFAEPASDNSKIAAEATSAWYQLPPRTPDRPLVSVAAAGAIWYYNEDGSFNYGQSLKLQWGVHRPDGSYQELGEVQPIDIFVQKAWRNLRFPLEWAPPEANVARIVADDPNLSEDQWFAFTPPRVPVLQTAGEFLGSDTPVLMDIATAANFPCQRPFSEHLGIAELPEYRIMPNFKQIVVSSNQWQAAEDGGPFLFIQALLRTESIPSYLSGDWYRDWGSLERYNRVVPSDRAPEAAIEEGSTRVFGWNRGGPIRALP
;
A
#
# COMPACT_ATOMS: atom_id res chain seq x y z
N ALA A 1 -0.42 20.57 -36.77
CA ALA A 1 -0.14 21.91 -37.29
C ALA A 1 0.05 21.96 -38.82
N ARG A 2 1.21 21.58 -39.39
CA ARG A 2 1.53 21.79 -40.83
C ARG A 2 0.46 21.38 -41.84
N ALA A 3 -0.17 20.22 -41.65
CA ALA A 3 -1.24 19.76 -42.55
C ALA A 3 -2.50 20.65 -42.48
N ALA A 4 -2.90 21.08 -41.27
CA ALA A 4 -4.00 22.02 -41.08
C ALA A 4 -3.68 23.39 -41.69
N THR A 5 -2.45 23.89 -41.52
CA THR A 5 -2.00 25.16 -42.14
C THR A 5 -2.11 25.12 -43.67
N ARG A 6 -1.79 23.99 -44.31
CA ARG A 6 -1.98 23.83 -45.77
C ARG A 6 -3.45 23.92 -46.19
N ILE A 7 -4.36 23.35 -45.40
CA ILE A 7 -5.80 23.43 -45.66
C ILE A 7 -6.29 24.88 -45.53
N VAL A 8 -5.87 25.59 -44.48
CA VAL A 8 -6.19 27.01 -44.29
C VAL A 8 -5.64 27.85 -45.44
N ALA A 9 -4.39 27.62 -45.86
CA ALA A 9 -3.78 28.32 -46.98
C ALA A 9 -4.50 28.06 -48.31
N ALA A 10 -4.96 26.83 -48.56
CA ALA A 10 -5.71 26.48 -49.76
C ALA A 10 -7.08 27.15 -49.80
N ARG A 11 -7.72 27.36 -48.64
CA ARG A 11 -9.03 28.01 -48.52
C ARG A 11 -8.96 29.53 -48.44
N ARG A 12 -7.77 30.10 -48.24
CA ARG A 12 -7.54 31.55 -48.13
C ARG A 12 -8.20 32.38 -49.25
N PRO A 13 -8.18 31.99 -50.55
CA PRO A 13 -8.81 32.79 -51.59
C PRO A 13 -10.35 32.90 -51.46
N ALA A 14 -10.99 31.89 -50.88
CA ALA A 14 -12.44 31.83 -50.71
C ALA A 14 -12.90 32.43 -49.38
N ASP A 15 -12.26 32.02 -48.27
CA ASP A 15 -12.72 32.32 -46.91
C ASP A 15 -11.87 33.41 -46.21
N GLY A 16 -10.78 33.87 -46.84
CA GLY A 16 -9.78 34.71 -46.18
C GLY A 16 -8.96 33.96 -45.11
N LEU A 17 -8.16 34.70 -44.34
CA LEU A 17 -7.41 34.15 -43.19
C LEU A 17 -8.10 34.39 -41.85
N LEU A 18 -8.87 35.46 -41.73
CA LEU A 18 -9.43 35.90 -40.45
C LEU A 18 -10.47 34.92 -39.93
N ALA A 19 -11.43 34.51 -40.76
CA ALA A 19 -12.51 33.61 -40.35
C ALA A 19 -12.02 32.29 -39.72
N PRO A 20 -11.15 31.47 -40.37
CA PRO A 20 -10.69 30.22 -39.77
C PRO A 20 -9.81 30.44 -38.53
N LEU A 21 -8.97 31.48 -38.50
CA LEU A 21 -8.12 31.78 -37.33
C LEU A 21 -8.96 32.28 -36.15
N ALA A 22 -9.96 33.12 -36.40
CA ALA A 22 -10.89 33.59 -35.37
C ALA A 22 -11.65 32.43 -34.75
N THR A 23 -12.16 31.48 -35.55
CA THR A 23 -12.83 30.28 -35.01
C THR A 23 -11.89 29.42 -34.18
N LEU A 24 -10.65 29.19 -34.64
CA LEU A 24 -9.66 28.42 -33.87
C LEU A 24 -9.29 29.10 -32.54
N LEU A 25 -9.10 30.42 -32.55
CA LEU A 25 -8.84 31.20 -31.35
C LEU A 25 -10.04 31.22 -30.41
N ALA A 26 -11.26 31.36 -30.94
CA ALA A 26 -12.49 31.28 -30.16
C ALA A 26 -12.62 29.91 -29.47
N SER A 27 -12.39 28.82 -30.20
CA SER A 27 -12.38 27.46 -29.62
C SER A 27 -11.32 27.30 -28.53
N ALA A 28 -10.12 27.85 -28.71
CA ALA A 28 -9.06 27.80 -27.69
C ALA A 28 -9.42 28.62 -26.44
N SER A 29 -10.03 29.79 -26.63
CA SER A 29 -10.44 30.69 -25.54
C SER A 29 -11.56 30.16 -24.66
N LEU A 30 -12.30 29.15 -25.12
CA LEU A 30 -13.34 28.48 -24.33
C LEU A 30 -12.80 27.88 -23.03
N LEU A 31 -11.50 27.54 -22.98
CA LEU A 31 -10.84 27.07 -21.77
C LEU A 31 -11.01 28.05 -20.59
N PHE A 32 -11.01 29.36 -20.86
CA PHE A 32 -11.15 30.36 -19.81
C PHE A 32 -12.53 30.33 -19.15
N VAL A 33 -13.58 29.99 -19.90
CA VAL A 33 -14.92 29.81 -19.35
C VAL A 33 -14.97 28.60 -18.41
N VAL A 34 -14.28 27.51 -18.76
CA VAL A 34 -14.25 26.29 -17.94
C VAL A 34 -13.41 26.48 -16.68
N VAL A 35 -12.21 27.09 -16.81
CA VAL A 35 -11.25 27.28 -15.71
C VAL A 35 -11.76 28.32 -14.71
N PHE A 36 -12.28 29.45 -15.19
CA PHE A 36 -12.72 30.58 -14.36
C PHE A 36 -14.25 30.64 -14.19
N ARG A 37 -14.92 29.48 -14.24
CA ARG A 37 -16.40 29.39 -14.10
C ARG A 37 -16.92 29.81 -12.74
N ASP A 38 -16.06 29.70 -11.72
CA ASP A 38 -16.38 29.90 -10.31
C ASP A 38 -15.26 30.70 -9.62
N GLN A 39 -14.01 30.23 -9.80
CA GLN A 39 -12.83 30.87 -9.26
C GLN A 39 -12.31 32.00 -10.15
N THR A 40 -11.73 33.03 -9.53
CA THR A 40 -11.19 34.20 -10.23
C THR A 40 -9.72 34.03 -10.58
N LEU A 41 -9.15 34.97 -11.34
CA LEU A 41 -7.72 34.96 -11.65
C LEU A 41 -6.87 35.05 -10.38
N ALA A 42 -7.25 35.90 -9.42
CA ALA A 42 -6.52 36.06 -8.17
C ALA A 42 -6.52 34.79 -7.31
N THR A 43 -7.65 34.07 -7.24
CA THR A 43 -7.74 32.83 -6.44
C THR A 43 -6.98 31.67 -7.10
N VAL A 44 -7.04 31.54 -8.43
CA VAL A 44 -6.24 30.55 -9.16
C VAL A 44 -4.74 30.84 -9.02
N ALA A 45 -4.32 32.11 -9.13
CA ALA A 45 -2.93 32.50 -8.96
C ALA A 45 -2.39 32.16 -7.56
N GLU A 46 -3.18 32.42 -6.51
CA GLU A 46 -2.80 32.05 -5.13
C GLU A 46 -2.75 30.53 -4.95
N SER A 47 -3.71 29.80 -5.52
CA SER A 47 -3.72 28.33 -5.46
C SER A 47 -2.48 27.71 -6.12
N VAL A 48 -2.07 28.23 -7.28
CA VAL A 48 -0.84 27.79 -7.96
C VAL A 48 0.38 28.14 -7.12
N ARG A 49 0.46 29.36 -6.56
CA ARG A 49 1.56 29.76 -5.68
C ARG A 49 1.73 28.79 -4.51
N ILE A 50 0.64 28.46 -3.80
CA ILE A 50 0.68 27.54 -2.65
C ILE A 50 1.20 26.16 -3.09
N LYS A 51 0.65 25.58 -4.17
CA LYS A 51 1.07 24.27 -4.66
C LYS A 51 2.55 24.20 -5.08
N TYR A 52 3.13 25.30 -5.56
CA TYR A 52 4.55 25.36 -5.93
C TYR A 52 5.48 25.64 -4.73
N VAL A 53 5.00 26.33 -3.70
CA VAL A 53 5.80 26.67 -2.51
C VAL A 53 5.81 25.52 -1.49
N VAL A 54 4.70 24.81 -1.35
CA VAL A 54 4.53 23.72 -0.36
C VAL A 54 4.73 22.36 -1.00
N GLY A 55 3.96 22.05 -2.05
CA GLY A 55 3.87 20.68 -2.56
C GLY A 55 5.17 20.17 -3.22
N PRO A 56 5.38 18.84 -3.27
CA PRO A 56 6.56 18.26 -3.89
C PRO A 56 6.52 18.49 -5.40
N THR A 57 7.46 19.31 -5.87
CA THR A 57 7.64 19.61 -7.29
C THR A 57 9.06 19.29 -7.72
N VAL A 58 9.19 18.54 -8.82
CA VAL A 58 10.48 18.12 -9.36
C VAL A 58 10.79 19.00 -10.58
N PRO A 59 11.97 19.62 -10.66
CA PRO A 59 12.39 20.41 -11.81
C PRO A 59 12.37 19.66 -13.15
N TRP A 60 12.30 20.39 -14.25
CA TRP A 60 12.22 19.85 -15.60
C TRP A 60 13.47 19.03 -16.00
N TYR A 61 14.66 19.41 -15.52
CA TYR A 61 15.91 18.73 -15.84
C TYR A 61 16.05 17.37 -15.15
N GLN A 62 15.17 17.05 -14.19
CA GLN A 62 15.10 15.75 -13.51
C GLN A 62 14.00 14.83 -14.07
N GLU A 63 13.53 15.04 -15.31
CA GLU A 63 12.52 14.17 -15.94
C GLU A 63 12.90 12.68 -15.94
N PHE A 64 14.19 12.35 -16.04
CA PHE A 64 14.65 10.97 -16.04
C PHE A 64 14.26 10.19 -14.78
N LEU A 65 14.02 10.90 -13.68
CA LEU A 65 13.58 10.32 -12.41
C LEU A 65 12.27 9.52 -12.55
N ARG A 66 11.39 9.92 -13.47
CA ARG A 66 10.17 9.18 -13.82
C ARG A 66 10.47 7.76 -14.29
N TYR A 67 11.50 7.61 -15.13
CA TYR A 67 11.93 6.32 -15.67
C TYR A 67 12.71 5.51 -14.64
N TYR A 68 13.44 6.18 -13.76
CA TYR A 68 14.05 5.55 -12.59
C TYR A 68 12.98 4.91 -11.70
N TYR A 69 11.96 5.68 -11.26
CA TYR A 69 10.84 5.20 -10.43
C TYR A 69 10.11 3.99 -11.02
N LEU A 70 9.98 3.93 -12.36
CA LEU A 70 9.39 2.78 -13.05
C LEU A 70 10.19 1.48 -12.86
N THR A 71 11.49 1.58 -12.64
CA THR A 71 12.43 0.45 -12.59
C THR A 71 13.06 0.20 -11.22
N VAL A 72 12.61 0.90 -10.17
CA VAL A 72 13.07 0.70 -8.79
C VAL A 72 12.75 -0.72 -8.31
N GLU A 73 13.72 -1.36 -7.68
CA GLU A 73 13.60 -2.68 -7.08
C GLU A 73 12.56 -2.70 -5.95
N GLU A 74 11.82 -3.81 -5.83
CA GLU A 74 10.81 -4.02 -4.77
C GLU A 74 9.76 -2.91 -4.62
N SER A 75 9.53 -2.11 -5.67
CA SER A 75 8.52 -1.06 -5.70
C SER A 75 7.23 -1.54 -6.37
N ILE A 76 6.11 -1.32 -5.69
CA ILE A 76 4.76 -1.54 -6.28
C ILE A 76 4.46 -0.51 -7.38
N ASP A 77 5.06 0.68 -7.32
CA ASP A 77 4.82 1.73 -8.31
C ASP A 77 5.49 1.42 -9.65
N GLY A 78 6.59 0.66 -9.60
CA GLY A 78 7.32 0.11 -10.72
C GLY A 78 7.16 -1.41 -10.85
N SER A 79 5.95 -1.95 -10.62
CA SER A 79 5.70 -3.40 -10.73
C SER A 79 5.90 -3.95 -12.14
N LEU A 80 6.00 -5.28 -12.26
CA LEU A 80 6.30 -5.95 -13.53
C LEU A 80 5.31 -5.61 -14.67
N THR A 81 4.04 -5.41 -14.33
CA THR A 81 2.94 -5.13 -15.28
C THR A 81 3.05 -3.71 -15.83
N ARG A 82 3.41 -2.76 -14.96
CA ARG A 82 3.69 -1.36 -15.32
C ARG A 82 4.95 -1.23 -16.17
N ARG A 83 6.04 -1.93 -15.80
CA ARG A 83 7.29 -1.99 -16.57
C ARG A 83 7.04 -2.50 -17.99
N PHE A 84 6.36 -3.64 -18.12
CA PHE A 84 6.05 -4.25 -19.42
C PHE A 84 5.34 -3.26 -20.36
N SER A 85 4.31 -2.58 -19.86
CA SER A 85 3.51 -1.64 -20.64
C SER A 85 4.34 -0.49 -21.24
N VAL A 86 5.23 0.11 -20.45
CA VAL A 86 6.07 1.22 -20.91
C VAL A 86 7.22 0.73 -21.80
N LEU A 87 7.85 -0.41 -21.45
CA LEU A 87 8.93 -0.97 -22.26
C LEU A 87 8.45 -1.39 -23.65
N ILE A 88 7.25 -1.99 -23.76
CA ILE A 88 6.64 -2.32 -25.06
C ILE A 88 6.27 -1.06 -25.84
N LEU A 89 5.74 -0.02 -25.19
CA LEU A 89 5.51 1.28 -25.83
C LEU A 89 6.79 1.83 -26.47
N LEU A 90 7.89 1.85 -25.71
CA LEU A 90 9.18 2.35 -26.19
C LEU A 90 9.76 1.46 -27.30
N LEU A 91 9.68 0.13 -27.17
CA LEU A 91 10.11 -0.81 -28.20
C LEU A 91 9.35 -0.59 -29.51
N CYS A 92 8.03 -0.44 -29.44
CA CYS A 92 7.19 -0.20 -30.62
C CYS A 92 7.49 1.17 -31.25
N LEU A 93 7.65 2.21 -30.44
CA LEU A 93 7.97 3.56 -30.90
C LEU A 93 9.31 3.59 -31.65
N PHE A 94 10.39 3.14 -31.00
CA PHE A 94 11.73 3.15 -31.60
C PHE A 94 11.87 2.15 -32.74
N GLY A 95 11.19 1.00 -32.65
CA GLY A 95 11.12 0.01 -33.72
C GLY A 95 10.50 0.58 -34.99
N LEU A 96 9.35 1.26 -34.87
CA LEU A 96 8.68 1.89 -36.01
C LEU A 96 9.46 3.09 -36.56
N ILE A 97 10.06 3.93 -35.71
CA ILE A 97 10.97 5.00 -36.16
C ILE A 97 12.08 4.42 -37.02
N THR A 98 12.73 3.34 -36.56
CA THR A 98 13.84 2.70 -37.26
C THR A 98 13.40 2.16 -38.63
N VAL A 99 12.25 1.48 -38.71
CA VAL A 99 11.71 0.97 -39.98
C VAL A 99 11.36 2.10 -40.93
N MET A 100 10.68 3.15 -40.44
CA MET A 100 10.26 4.27 -41.26
C MET A 100 11.45 5.08 -41.79
N LEU A 101 12.51 5.26 -40.99
CA LEU A 101 13.75 5.93 -41.43
C LEU A 101 14.54 5.06 -42.42
N ARG A 102 14.63 3.74 -42.18
CA ARG A 102 15.45 2.84 -43.01
C ARG A 102 14.80 2.50 -44.35
N ARG A 103 13.48 2.31 -44.39
CA ARG A 103 12.73 1.84 -45.58
C ARG A 103 11.89 2.93 -46.24
N GLY A 104 11.69 4.08 -45.58
CA GLY A 104 10.87 5.20 -46.08
C GLY A 104 9.36 4.95 -46.07
N ALA A 105 8.92 3.69 -46.03
CA ALA A 105 7.51 3.29 -45.99
C ALA A 105 7.31 1.93 -45.32
N VAL A 106 6.07 1.67 -44.88
CA VAL A 106 5.59 0.33 -44.52
C VAL A 106 4.61 -0.13 -45.62
N PRO A 107 5.00 -1.07 -46.50
CA PRO A 107 4.12 -1.55 -47.56
C PRO A 107 2.79 -2.09 -47.02
N GLY A 108 1.68 -1.60 -47.57
CA GLY A 108 0.33 -1.93 -47.09
C GLY A 108 -0.23 -0.97 -46.04
N ALA A 109 0.53 0.04 -45.60
CA ALA A 109 0.06 1.08 -44.71
C ALA A 109 0.38 2.49 -45.25
N VAL A 110 -0.45 3.47 -44.92
CA VAL A 110 -0.27 4.86 -45.36
C VAL A 110 0.71 5.57 -44.41
N ASN A 111 1.82 6.05 -44.95
CA ASN A 111 2.92 6.64 -44.15
C ASN A 111 2.53 7.90 -43.38
N GLY A 112 1.63 8.72 -43.93
CA GLY A 112 1.28 10.02 -43.35
C GLY A 112 0.73 9.92 -41.91
N PRO A 113 -0.32 9.12 -41.67
CA PRO A 113 -0.82 8.83 -40.33
C PRO A 113 0.20 8.17 -39.41
N ILE A 114 1.03 7.24 -39.92
CA ILE A 114 2.08 6.57 -39.11
C ILE A 114 3.06 7.58 -38.54
N TRP A 115 3.57 8.50 -39.36
CA TRP A 115 4.46 9.56 -38.89
C TRP A 115 3.80 10.50 -37.86
N ARG A 116 2.49 10.74 -37.98
CA ARG A 116 1.75 11.54 -37.00
C ARG A 116 1.56 10.79 -35.68
N LEU A 117 1.35 9.47 -35.72
CA LEU A 117 1.25 8.64 -34.51
C LEU A 117 2.59 8.57 -33.76
N ILE A 118 3.68 8.33 -34.50
CA ILE A 118 5.05 8.39 -33.96
C ILE A 118 5.32 9.78 -33.37
N GLY A 119 5.02 10.84 -34.12
CA GLY A 119 5.22 12.22 -33.68
C GLY A 119 4.38 12.58 -32.45
N ALA A 120 3.11 12.17 -32.39
CA ALA A 120 2.24 12.42 -31.25
C ALA A 120 2.77 11.73 -29.99
N THR A 121 3.22 10.48 -30.11
CA THR A 121 3.79 9.73 -28.98
C THR A 121 5.12 10.34 -28.52
N GLY A 122 6.04 10.61 -29.46
CA GLY A 122 7.34 11.20 -29.15
C GLY A 122 7.23 12.61 -28.56
N ILE A 123 6.40 13.47 -29.12
CA ILE A 123 6.14 14.82 -28.56
C ILE A 123 5.44 14.70 -27.21
N GLY A 124 4.49 13.77 -27.04
CA GLY A 124 3.84 13.55 -25.75
C GLY A 124 4.83 13.18 -24.64
N LEU A 125 5.76 12.27 -24.92
CA LEU A 125 6.83 11.90 -23.98
C LEU A 125 7.74 13.10 -23.64
N LEU A 126 8.06 13.95 -24.63
CA LEU A 126 8.84 15.17 -24.39
C LEU A 126 8.06 16.22 -23.60
N LEU A 127 6.74 16.33 -23.78
CA LEU A 127 5.92 17.29 -23.05
C LEU A 127 5.73 16.90 -21.58
N LEU A 128 5.89 15.62 -21.22
CA LEU A 128 5.90 15.21 -19.81
C LEU A 128 7.02 15.86 -19.00
N THR A 129 8.12 16.29 -19.63
CA THR A 129 9.22 17.03 -18.99
C THR A 129 8.73 18.30 -18.26
N LEU A 130 7.65 18.91 -18.74
CA LEU A 130 7.10 20.15 -18.18
C LEU A 130 6.16 19.93 -16.99
N THR A 131 5.82 18.68 -16.67
CA THR A 131 4.92 18.37 -15.56
C THR A 131 5.64 18.55 -14.22
N PRO A 132 5.01 19.15 -13.19
CA PRO A 132 5.64 19.38 -11.90
C PRO A 132 5.88 18.07 -11.12
N THR A 133 4.96 17.11 -11.21
CA THR A 133 5.08 15.79 -10.57
C THR A 133 5.47 14.73 -11.59
N LYS A 134 6.37 13.81 -11.21
CA LYS A 134 7.03 12.85 -12.13
C LYS A 134 6.67 11.38 -11.87
N TRP A 135 5.45 11.13 -11.39
CA TRP A 135 5.00 9.79 -11.01
C TRP A 135 4.87 8.82 -12.18
N VAL A 136 5.09 7.53 -11.92
CA VAL A 136 5.03 6.45 -12.92
C VAL A 136 3.63 6.29 -13.50
N VAL A 137 2.59 6.44 -12.67
CA VAL A 137 1.18 6.26 -13.08
C VAL A 137 0.77 7.17 -14.25
N GLN A 138 1.45 8.30 -14.45
CA GLN A 138 1.17 9.24 -15.55
C GLN A 138 1.45 8.65 -16.94
N PHE A 139 2.23 7.57 -17.06
CA PHE A 139 2.39 6.84 -18.32
C PHE A 139 1.08 6.24 -18.84
N GLY A 140 0.06 6.09 -17.98
CA GLY A 140 -1.28 5.63 -18.38
C GLY A 140 -1.92 6.47 -19.50
N ALA A 141 -1.54 7.75 -19.63
CA ALA A 141 -1.99 8.62 -20.71
C ALA A 141 -1.64 8.09 -22.13
N PHE A 142 -0.65 7.20 -22.25
CA PHE A 142 -0.21 6.62 -23.52
C PHE A 142 -0.89 5.30 -23.88
N ALA A 143 -1.80 4.76 -23.06
CA ALA A 143 -2.39 3.43 -23.28
C ALA A 143 -3.02 3.30 -24.69
N GLY A 144 -3.81 4.29 -25.11
CA GLY A 144 -4.42 4.29 -26.45
C GLY A 144 -3.42 4.41 -27.60
N LEU A 145 -2.35 5.20 -27.42
CA LEU A 145 -1.27 5.32 -28.42
C LEU A 145 -0.43 4.04 -28.50
N SER A 146 -0.16 3.40 -27.36
CA SER A 146 0.58 2.14 -27.25
C SER A 146 -0.13 1.03 -28.03
N ALA A 147 -1.45 0.89 -27.89
CA ALA A 147 -2.23 -0.10 -28.63
C ALA A 147 -2.11 0.08 -30.16
N ALA A 148 -2.27 1.33 -30.65
CA ALA A 148 -2.14 1.63 -32.07
C ALA A 148 -0.71 1.39 -32.59
N LEU A 149 0.31 1.78 -31.81
CA LEU A 149 1.71 1.53 -32.14
C LEU A 149 2.04 0.03 -32.17
N GLY A 150 1.54 -0.74 -31.20
CA GLY A 150 1.74 -2.18 -31.13
C GLY A 150 1.17 -2.90 -32.34
N ALA A 151 -0.04 -2.55 -32.77
CA ALA A 151 -0.67 -3.12 -33.96
C ALA A 151 0.15 -2.86 -35.24
N ILE A 152 0.61 -1.61 -35.45
CA ILE A 152 1.40 -1.24 -36.62
C ILE A 152 2.80 -1.88 -36.55
N THR A 153 3.39 -2.00 -35.35
CA THR A 153 4.68 -2.67 -35.14
C THR A 153 4.59 -4.15 -35.51
N ALA A 154 3.60 -4.87 -35.00
CA ALA A 154 3.38 -6.28 -35.33
C ALA A 154 3.19 -6.49 -36.84
N PHE A 155 2.40 -5.62 -37.49
CA PHE A 155 2.20 -5.65 -38.94
C PHE A 155 3.50 -5.40 -39.72
N ALA A 156 4.23 -4.34 -39.38
CA ALA A 156 5.47 -3.96 -40.07
C ALA A 156 6.56 -5.03 -39.88
N PHE A 157 6.73 -5.53 -38.65
CA PHE A 157 7.75 -6.51 -38.32
C PHE A 157 7.46 -7.89 -38.89
N ALA A 158 6.19 -8.27 -39.09
CA ALA A 158 5.85 -9.48 -39.82
C ALA A 158 6.46 -9.51 -41.23
N ARG A 159 6.35 -8.39 -41.96
CA ARG A 159 6.94 -8.27 -43.30
C ARG A 159 8.46 -8.21 -43.25
N VAL A 160 9.02 -7.43 -42.33
CA VAL A 160 10.48 -7.32 -42.17
C VAL A 160 11.13 -8.66 -41.79
N GLY A 161 10.47 -9.44 -40.93
CA GLY A 161 10.91 -10.76 -40.47
C GLY A 161 10.80 -11.86 -41.53
N LEU A 162 9.81 -11.78 -42.42
CA LEU A 162 9.68 -12.70 -43.57
C LEU A 162 10.84 -12.54 -44.58
N HIS A 163 11.33 -11.31 -44.77
CA HIS A 163 12.48 -11.04 -45.64
C HIS A 163 13.83 -11.44 -45.01
N SER A 164 13.93 -11.59 -43.68
CA SER A 164 15.22 -11.90 -43.03
C SER A 164 15.05 -12.61 -41.69
N ARG A 165 15.59 -13.84 -41.61
CA ARG A 165 15.63 -14.65 -40.37
C ARG A 165 16.36 -13.93 -39.24
N ARG A 166 17.42 -13.18 -39.55
CA ARG A 166 18.18 -12.40 -38.57
C ARG A 166 17.30 -11.34 -37.90
N ASN A 167 16.52 -10.60 -38.68
CA ASN A 167 15.66 -9.54 -38.13
C ASN A 167 14.54 -10.13 -37.26
N LEU A 168 13.99 -11.29 -37.63
CA LEU A 168 13.04 -12.01 -36.80
C LEU A 168 13.67 -12.45 -35.46
N ALA A 169 14.88 -13.02 -35.51
CA ALA A 169 15.61 -13.42 -34.30
C ALA A 169 15.93 -12.22 -33.39
N LEU A 170 16.36 -11.09 -33.95
CA LEU A 170 16.59 -9.84 -33.19
C LEU A 170 15.31 -9.32 -32.53
N TYR A 171 14.19 -9.38 -33.25
CA TYR A 171 12.90 -8.96 -32.69
C TYR A 171 12.47 -9.84 -31.52
N VAL A 172 12.57 -11.17 -31.67
CA VAL A 172 12.26 -12.11 -30.59
C VAL A 172 13.21 -11.91 -29.40
N THR A 173 14.50 -11.69 -29.67
CA THR A 173 15.50 -11.38 -28.63
C THR A 173 15.12 -10.13 -27.85
N ALA A 174 14.70 -9.06 -28.54
CA ALA A 174 14.28 -7.81 -27.90
C ALA A 174 13.05 -8.01 -27.01
N LEU A 175 12.06 -8.79 -27.45
CA LEU A 175 10.88 -9.12 -26.64
C LEU A 175 11.24 -9.97 -25.41
N LEU A 176 12.12 -10.96 -25.56
CA LEU A 176 12.60 -11.78 -24.44
C LEU A 176 13.38 -10.93 -23.43
N PHE A 177 14.18 -9.98 -23.89
CA PHE A 177 14.90 -9.05 -23.01
C PHE A 177 13.94 -8.11 -22.27
N VAL A 178 12.90 -7.58 -22.94
CA VAL A 178 11.84 -6.80 -22.28
C VAL A 178 11.12 -7.63 -21.21
N LEU A 179 10.80 -8.90 -21.50
CA LEU A 179 10.20 -9.80 -20.52
C LEU A 179 11.13 -10.07 -19.33
N ALA A 180 12.44 -10.30 -19.57
CA ALA A 180 13.41 -10.47 -18.50
C ALA A 180 13.43 -9.22 -17.58
N TRP A 181 13.47 -8.03 -18.17
CA TRP A 181 13.46 -6.79 -17.40
C TRP A 181 12.14 -6.59 -16.64
N ALA A 182 10.99 -6.79 -17.29
CA ALA A 182 9.69 -6.66 -16.63
C ALA A 182 9.56 -7.63 -15.44
N THR A 183 9.89 -8.92 -15.65
CA THR A 183 9.76 -9.99 -14.64
C THR A 183 10.81 -9.97 -13.53
N SER A 184 11.71 -8.99 -13.51
CA SER A 184 12.57 -8.72 -12.36
C SER A 184 11.87 -7.92 -11.25
N GLY A 185 10.72 -7.30 -11.54
CA GLY A 185 9.89 -6.62 -10.54
C GLY A 185 8.92 -7.56 -9.85
N ILE A 186 8.35 -7.10 -8.72
CA ILE A 186 7.26 -7.77 -8.02
C ILE A 186 5.94 -7.64 -8.80
N ASN A 187 4.98 -8.53 -8.53
CA ASN A 187 3.61 -8.48 -9.04
C ASN A 187 2.68 -7.73 -8.06
N GLY A 188 3.15 -6.58 -7.57
CA GLY A 188 2.42 -5.73 -6.64
C GLY A 188 1.48 -4.75 -7.35
N TRP A 189 0.37 -4.46 -6.69
CA TRP A 189 -0.66 -3.50 -7.06
C TRP A 189 -0.67 -2.35 -6.06
N PHE A 190 -1.72 -2.21 -5.24
CA PHE A 190 -1.80 -1.17 -4.22
C PHE A 190 -2.59 -1.66 -3.02
N TYR A 191 -2.09 -1.41 -1.81
CA TYR A 191 -2.78 -1.64 -0.54
C TYR A 191 -3.61 -2.96 -0.53
N VAL A 192 -4.94 -2.87 -0.54
CA VAL A 192 -5.88 -4.01 -0.53
C VAL A 192 -5.87 -4.87 -1.79
N ALA A 193 -5.47 -4.33 -2.95
CA ALA A 193 -5.47 -5.06 -4.21
C ALA A 193 -4.38 -6.16 -4.25
N ASN A 194 -3.45 -6.18 -3.29
CA ASN A 194 -2.45 -7.23 -3.17
C ASN A 194 -2.98 -8.52 -2.51
N TYR A 195 -4.17 -8.51 -1.91
CA TYR A 195 -4.64 -9.61 -1.07
C TYR A 195 -4.89 -10.87 -1.91
N GLY A 196 -3.99 -11.85 -1.81
CA GLY A 196 -4.04 -13.11 -2.57
C GLY A 196 -3.35 -13.11 -3.92
N VAL A 197 -2.76 -11.99 -4.33
CA VAL A 197 -2.02 -11.88 -5.59
C VAL A 197 -0.73 -12.69 -5.50
N PRO A 198 -0.42 -13.61 -6.44
CA PRO A 198 0.87 -14.31 -6.46
C PRO A 198 2.04 -13.34 -6.66
N TRP A 199 3.11 -13.54 -5.88
CA TRP A 199 4.37 -12.77 -5.99
C TRP A 199 4.17 -11.25 -5.81
N PHE A 200 3.28 -10.83 -4.90
CA PHE A 200 3.06 -9.41 -4.60
C PHE A 200 4.21 -8.79 -3.79
N ASP A 201 4.95 -9.63 -3.05
CA ASP A 201 6.00 -9.33 -2.08
C ASP A 201 7.41 -9.67 -2.57
N LYS A 202 7.52 -10.54 -3.58
CA LYS A 202 8.80 -11.00 -4.15
C LYS A 202 8.72 -11.16 -5.66
N GLN A 203 9.87 -11.22 -6.32
CA GLN A 203 9.91 -11.46 -7.77
C GLN A 203 9.35 -12.85 -8.14
N PRO A 204 8.78 -13.02 -9.34
CA PRO A 204 8.33 -14.32 -9.83
C PRO A 204 9.45 -15.36 -9.88
N VAL A 205 9.20 -16.52 -9.27
CA VAL A 205 10.12 -17.67 -9.23
C VAL A 205 9.41 -18.94 -9.69
N ILE A 206 10.12 -19.80 -10.42
CA ILE A 206 9.65 -21.13 -10.84
C ILE A 206 10.70 -22.15 -10.42
N LEU A 207 10.30 -23.15 -9.62
CA LEU A 207 11.19 -24.20 -9.10
C LEU A 207 12.48 -23.65 -8.44
N GLY A 208 12.37 -22.53 -7.73
CA GLY A 208 13.49 -21.85 -7.05
C GLY A 208 14.34 -20.93 -7.95
N TYR A 209 14.10 -20.88 -9.26
CA TYR A 209 14.82 -20.00 -10.17
C TYR A 209 14.00 -18.74 -10.51
N PRO A 210 14.58 -17.54 -10.42
CA PRO A 210 13.93 -16.31 -10.86
C PRO A 210 13.55 -16.37 -12.35
N VAL A 211 12.31 -15.98 -12.67
CA VAL A 211 11.80 -15.98 -14.05
C VAL A 211 12.59 -15.01 -14.94
N THR A 212 13.08 -13.91 -14.37
CA THR A 212 13.99 -12.97 -15.05
C THR A 212 15.22 -13.66 -15.63
N THR A 213 15.87 -14.57 -14.87
CA THR A 213 17.05 -15.31 -15.31
C THR A 213 16.73 -16.23 -16.47
N ILE A 214 15.56 -16.90 -16.43
CA ILE A 214 15.10 -17.78 -17.51
C ILE A 214 14.95 -16.98 -18.81
N PHE A 215 14.22 -15.85 -18.78
CA PHE A 215 14.06 -15.00 -19.95
C PHE A 215 15.37 -14.39 -20.43
N LEU A 216 16.27 -14.03 -19.52
CA LEU A 216 17.58 -13.48 -19.86
C LEU A 216 18.44 -14.52 -20.61
N VAL A 217 18.50 -15.77 -20.14
CA VAL A 217 19.22 -16.85 -20.83
C VAL A 217 18.62 -17.12 -22.21
N LEU A 218 17.29 -17.12 -22.32
CA LEU A 218 16.61 -17.26 -23.61
C LEU A 218 16.91 -16.08 -24.56
N ALA A 219 16.96 -14.86 -24.04
CA ALA A 219 17.32 -13.67 -24.81
C ALA A 219 18.76 -13.77 -25.31
N ILE A 220 19.71 -14.16 -24.46
CA ILE A 220 21.12 -14.36 -24.83
C ILE A 220 21.24 -15.45 -25.91
N ALA A 221 20.58 -16.60 -25.72
CA ALA A 221 20.60 -17.68 -26.71
C ALA A 221 20.02 -17.24 -28.07
N CYS A 222 18.92 -16.49 -28.07
CA CYS A 222 18.32 -15.95 -29.28
C CYS A 222 19.23 -14.88 -29.93
N GLY A 223 19.92 -14.07 -29.13
CA GLY A 223 20.91 -13.10 -29.58
C GLY A 223 22.13 -13.76 -30.23
N VAL A 224 22.64 -14.85 -29.64
CA VAL A 224 23.72 -15.67 -30.23
C VAL A 224 23.26 -16.28 -31.55
N LEU A 225 22.02 -16.78 -31.63
CA LEU A 225 21.44 -17.25 -32.89
C LEU A 225 21.34 -16.13 -33.94
N ALA A 226 20.93 -14.92 -33.53
CA ALA A 226 20.88 -13.77 -34.43
C ALA A 226 22.28 -13.37 -34.93
N ALA A 227 23.30 -13.43 -34.07
CA ALA A 227 24.69 -13.18 -34.44
C ALA A 227 25.24 -14.26 -35.39
N TRP A 228 24.96 -15.53 -35.12
CA TRP A 228 25.31 -16.64 -36.02
C TRP A 228 24.65 -16.48 -37.41
N LEU A 229 23.35 -16.16 -37.43
CA LEU A 229 22.63 -15.84 -38.67
C LEU A 229 23.23 -14.63 -39.38
N HIS A 230 23.77 -13.66 -38.64
CA HIS A 230 24.44 -12.50 -39.22
C HIS A 230 25.75 -12.88 -39.92
N PHE A 231 26.64 -13.63 -39.27
CA PHE A 231 27.92 -14.05 -39.85
C PHE A 231 27.75 -15.05 -41.00
N ARG A 232 26.66 -15.83 -41.01
CA ARG A 232 26.39 -16.79 -42.09
C ARG A 232 25.95 -16.13 -43.39
N ILE A 233 25.52 -14.85 -43.38
CA ILE A 233 25.02 -14.16 -44.58
C ILE A 233 26.07 -14.13 -45.69
N ASP A 234 27.35 -14.00 -45.34
CA ASP A 234 28.44 -13.91 -46.32
C ASP A 234 28.71 -15.24 -47.03
N TYR A 235 28.33 -16.37 -46.42
CA TYR A 235 28.54 -17.72 -46.97
C TYR A 235 27.30 -18.31 -47.64
N ALA A 236 26.10 -18.05 -47.08
CA ALA A 236 24.84 -18.63 -47.54
C ALA A 236 23.97 -17.66 -48.35
N GLY A 237 24.37 -16.38 -48.44
CA GLY A 237 23.59 -15.32 -49.07
C GLY A 237 22.36 -14.92 -48.25
N HIS A 238 21.58 -13.97 -48.81
CA HIS A 238 20.29 -13.55 -48.25
C HIS A 238 19.18 -14.51 -48.72
N THR A 239 19.00 -15.64 -48.02
CA THR A 239 17.87 -16.53 -48.32
C THR A 239 16.61 -16.02 -47.63
N GLU A 240 15.65 -15.51 -48.41
CA GLU A 240 14.33 -15.16 -47.91
C GLU A 240 13.61 -16.39 -47.36
N VAL A 241 12.73 -16.17 -46.38
CA VAL A 241 11.91 -17.25 -45.81
C VAL A 241 10.72 -17.46 -46.74
N ALA A 242 10.44 -18.72 -47.12
CA ALA A 242 9.27 -19.03 -47.93
C ALA A 242 7.98 -18.50 -47.27
N ASP A 243 7.20 -17.70 -47.99
CA ASP A 243 5.95 -17.09 -47.50
C ASP A 243 4.82 -18.13 -47.46
N THR A 244 4.94 -19.06 -46.53
CA THR A 244 3.91 -20.05 -46.20
C THR A 244 3.04 -19.53 -45.06
N GLY A 245 1.81 -20.05 -44.93
CA GLY A 245 0.90 -19.68 -43.83
C GLY A 245 1.56 -19.81 -42.44
N ARG A 246 2.38 -20.85 -42.25
CA ARG A 246 3.16 -21.06 -41.02
C ARG A 246 4.15 -19.93 -40.75
N ASN A 247 5.00 -19.60 -41.71
CA ASN A 247 6.05 -18.59 -41.51
C ASN A 247 5.48 -17.18 -41.33
N ARG A 248 4.35 -16.89 -42.00
CA ARG A 248 3.62 -15.63 -41.84
C ARG A 248 3.04 -15.46 -40.43
N ALA A 249 2.48 -16.54 -39.87
CA ALA A 249 2.00 -16.54 -38.49
C ALA A 249 3.16 -16.38 -37.48
N VAL A 250 4.25 -17.13 -37.65
CA VAL A 250 5.43 -17.08 -36.76
C VAL A 250 6.09 -15.70 -36.75
N ALA A 251 6.12 -14.99 -37.88
CA ALA A 251 6.72 -13.66 -37.95
C ALA A 251 5.86 -12.54 -37.34
N SER A 252 4.53 -12.72 -37.29
CA SER A 252 3.57 -11.70 -36.82
C SER A 252 3.12 -11.88 -35.37
N ALA A 253 3.12 -13.11 -34.87
CA ALA A 253 2.63 -13.47 -33.54
C ALA A 253 3.49 -13.06 -32.32
N PRO A 254 4.82 -12.79 -32.38
CA PRO A 254 5.63 -12.66 -31.17
C PRO A 254 5.12 -11.61 -30.16
N LEU A 255 4.78 -10.39 -30.59
CA LEU A 255 4.21 -9.37 -29.69
C LEU A 255 2.87 -9.81 -29.09
N LEU A 256 2.02 -10.42 -29.92
CA LEU A 256 0.71 -10.89 -29.50
C LEU A 256 0.85 -11.95 -28.40
N VAL A 257 1.76 -12.92 -28.57
CA VAL A 257 1.99 -13.97 -27.58
C VAL A 257 2.42 -13.38 -26.25
N VAL A 258 3.43 -12.49 -26.24
CA VAL A 258 3.91 -11.91 -24.98
C VAL A 258 2.87 -11.00 -24.32
N ALA A 259 2.12 -10.23 -25.11
CA ALA A 259 1.06 -9.37 -24.60
C ALA A 259 -0.10 -10.19 -24.02
N VAL A 260 -0.53 -11.27 -24.68
CA VAL A 260 -1.57 -12.17 -24.17
C VAL A 260 -1.13 -12.87 -22.90
N ILE A 261 0.13 -13.35 -22.82
CA ILE A 261 0.67 -13.94 -21.59
C ILE A 261 0.60 -12.94 -20.43
N MET A 262 1.02 -11.69 -20.66
CA MET A 262 0.96 -10.64 -19.64
C MET A 262 -0.47 -10.32 -19.20
N VAL A 263 -1.41 -10.18 -20.14
CA VAL A 263 -2.82 -9.95 -19.82
C VAL A 263 -3.42 -11.13 -19.04
N VAL A 264 -3.09 -12.37 -19.41
CA VAL A 264 -3.55 -13.58 -18.69
C VAL A 264 -2.94 -13.64 -17.29
N LEU A 265 -1.68 -13.26 -17.12
CA LEU A 265 -1.03 -13.16 -15.81
C LEU A 265 -1.76 -12.14 -14.92
N GLU A 266 -1.99 -10.94 -15.45
CA GLU A 266 -2.66 -9.84 -14.73
C GLU A 266 -4.09 -10.23 -14.31
N LEU A 267 -4.92 -10.65 -15.26
CA LEU A 267 -6.31 -11.05 -14.98
C LEU A 267 -6.38 -12.31 -14.13
N GLY A 268 -5.53 -13.31 -14.42
CA GLY A 268 -5.46 -14.56 -13.68
C GLY A 268 -5.05 -14.36 -12.23
N SER A 269 -4.12 -13.42 -11.96
CA SER A 269 -3.69 -13.10 -10.60
C SER A 269 -4.83 -12.56 -9.74
N MET A 270 -5.63 -11.64 -10.28
CA MET A 270 -6.78 -11.04 -9.60
C MET A 270 -7.95 -12.02 -9.45
N LEU A 271 -8.21 -12.82 -10.49
CA LEU A 271 -9.26 -13.84 -10.45
C LEU A 271 -8.93 -14.93 -9.42
N LYS A 272 -7.69 -15.42 -9.42
CA LYS A 272 -7.20 -16.39 -8.42
C LYS A 272 -7.32 -15.81 -7.02
N ALA A 273 -6.87 -14.57 -6.81
CA ALA A 273 -6.95 -13.89 -5.52
C ALA A 273 -8.40 -13.82 -5.00
N THR A 274 -9.34 -13.39 -5.87
CA THR A 274 -10.76 -13.23 -5.53
C THR A 274 -11.44 -14.58 -5.22
N VAL A 275 -11.24 -15.59 -6.08
CA VAL A 275 -11.89 -16.91 -5.93
C VAL A 275 -11.25 -17.72 -4.81
N GLY A 276 -9.92 -17.73 -4.73
CA GLY A 276 -9.17 -18.59 -3.83
C GLY A 276 -9.22 -18.19 -2.35
N ARG A 277 -9.51 -16.91 -2.06
CA ARG A 277 -9.61 -16.41 -0.67
C ARG A 277 -11.04 -16.30 -0.16
N TYR A 278 -12.06 -16.53 -0.99
CA TYR A 278 -13.45 -16.40 -0.54
C TYR A 278 -13.76 -17.33 0.65
N PRO A 279 -14.37 -16.85 1.75
CA PRO A 279 -15.10 -15.58 1.88
C PRO A 279 -14.29 -14.36 2.39
N ILE A 280 -12.98 -14.50 2.63
CA ILE A 280 -12.13 -13.41 3.14
C ILE A 280 -12.16 -12.19 2.19
N TYR A 281 -12.04 -10.99 2.77
CA TYR A 281 -12.04 -9.72 2.02
C TYR A 281 -11.09 -9.72 0.82
N THR A 282 -11.66 -9.37 -0.34
CA THR A 282 -10.92 -9.00 -1.55
C THR A 282 -11.68 -7.87 -2.25
N THR A 283 -10.99 -7.01 -2.99
CA THR A 283 -11.65 -5.96 -3.79
C THR A 283 -12.68 -6.54 -4.77
N GLY A 284 -12.42 -7.73 -5.32
CA GLY A 284 -13.36 -8.44 -6.18
C GLY A 284 -14.63 -8.87 -5.45
N ALA A 285 -14.50 -9.47 -4.26
CA ALA A 285 -15.64 -9.89 -3.44
C ALA A 285 -16.48 -8.68 -2.98
N ALA A 286 -15.85 -7.59 -2.55
CA ALA A 286 -16.53 -6.36 -2.16
C ALA A 286 -17.38 -5.78 -3.30
N ASN A 287 -16.83 -5.71 -4.53
CA ASN A 287 -17.58 -5.24 -5.69
C ASN A 287 -18.76 -6.16 -6.04
N VAL A 288 -18.58 -7.48 -5.93
CA VAL A 288 -19.67 -8.44 -6.16
C VAL A 288 -20.75 -8.32 -5.09
N ALA A 289 -20.38 -8.11 -3.82
CA ALA A 289 -21.31 -7.89 -2.72
C ALA A 289 -22.13 -6.61 -2.93
N ALA A 290 -21.47 -5.50 -3.29
CA ALA A 290 -22.15 -4.24 -3.62
C ALA A 290 -23.11 -4.37 -4.81
N LEU A 291 -22.74 -5.13 -5.86
CA LEU A 291 -23.65 -5.40 -6.98
C LEU A 291 -24.84 -6.27 -6.56
N ARG A 292 -24.62 -7.25 -5.67
CA ARG A 292 -25.68 -8.14 -5.16
C ARG A 292 -26.65 -7.41 -4.22
N SER A 293 -26.18 -6.43 -3.45
CA SER A 293 -27.01 -5.58 -2.59
C SER A 293 -27.78 -4.51 -3.37
N GLY A 294 -27.56 -4.39 -4.70
CA GLY A 294 -28.18 -3.36 -5.51
C GLY A 294 -27.59 -1.97 -5.29
N LEU A 295 -26.31 -1.89 -4.89
CA LEU A 295 -25.61 -0.66 -4.50
C LEU A 295 -26.28 0.05 -3.30
N SER A 296 -26.93 -0.73 -2.43
CA SER A 296 -27.50 -0.22 -1.18
C SER A 296 -26.41 -0.04 -0.12
N GLY A 297 -26.71 0.74 0.92
CA GLY A 297 -25.86 0.90 2.11
C GLY A 297 -25.79 -0.35 3.01
N GLU A 298 -26.37 -1.47 2.60
CA GLU A 298 -26.27 -2.75 3.31
C GLU A 298 -24.94 -3.49 3.02
N SER A 299 -24.13 -2.99 2.07
CA SER A 299 -22.79 -3.49 1.80
C SER A 299 -21.80 -2.34 1.79
N CYS A 300 -20.91 -2.32 2.79
CA CYS A 300 -19.95 -1.25 3.04
C CYS A 300 -18.51 -1.69 2.81
N ALA A 301 -18.32 -2.65 1.91
CA ALA A 301 -17.02 -3.17 1.49
C ALA A 301 -16.16 -3.57 2.69
N MET A 302 -15.07 -2.84 2.98
CA MET A 302 -14.13 -3.25 4.02
C MET A 302 -14.68 -3.05 5.43
N ALA A 303 -15.67 -2.16 5.62
CA ALA A 303 -16.28 -1.94 6.93
C ALA A 303 -17.04 -3.17 7.45
N ASP A 304 -17.51 -4.04 6.55
CA ASP A 304 -18.24 -5.27 6.90
C ASP A 304 -17.29 -6.39 7.34
N ASP A 305 -16.04 -6.36 6.86
CA ASP A 305 -15.05 -7.43 7.09
C ASP A 305 -14.00 -7.05 8.14
N VAL A 306 -13.86 -5.78 8.51
CA VAL A 306 -13.02 -5.35 9.63
C VAL A 306 -13.78 -5.53 10.93
N LEU A 307 -13.20 -6.29 11.85
CA LEU A 307 -13.70 -6.52 13.20
C LEU A 307 -12.99 -5.59 14.18
N VAL A 308 -13.76 -4.92 15.02
CA VAL A 308 -13.30 -3.90 15.98
C VAL A 308 -13.63 -4.36 17.40
N GLU A 309 -12.66 -4.19 18.31
CA GLU A 309 -12.83 -4.39 19.74
C GLU A 309 -13.07 -3.04 20.43
N ALA A 310 -14.34 -2.66 20.62
CA ALA A 310 -14.69 -1.32 21.10
C ALA A 310 -14.32 -1.04 22.56
N ASP A 311 -14.44 -2.06 23.42
CA ASP A 311 -13.94 -2.06 24.80
C ASP A 311 -13.00 -3.27 24.97
N THR A 312 -11.72 -2.98 25.08
CA THR A 312 -10.65 -3.98 25.17
C THR A 312 -10.63 -4.67 26.55
N ASN A 313 -11.29 -4.10 27.56
CA ASN A 313 -11.32 -4.64 28.93
C ASN A 313 -12.42 -5.69 29.11
N ALA A 314 -13.52 -5.60 28.34
CA ALA A 314 -14.65 -6.52 28.44
C ALA A 314 -14.30 -7.98 28.13
N GLY A 315 -13.25 -8.21 27.33
CA GLY A 315 -12.78 -9.54 26.93
C GLY A 315 -11.76 -10.18 27.88
N MET A 316 -11.29 -9.47 28.90
CA MET A 316 -10.18 -9.90 29.75
C MET A 316 -10.52 -11.21 30.48
N LEU A 317 -9.67 -12.22 30.32
CA LEU A 317 -9.88 -13.51 30.97
C LEU A 317 -9.54 -13.40 32.45
N GLN A 318 -10.34 -14.08 33.27
CA GLN A 318 -10.09 -14.19 34.70
C GLN A 318 -9.32 -15.46 35.01
N PRO A 319 -8.36 -15.44 35.95
CA PRO A 319 -7.70 -16.66 36.40
C PRO A 319 -8.72 -17.58 37.07
N VAL A 320 -8.57 -18.89 36.90
CA VAL A 320 -9.40 -19.86 37.63
C VAL A 320 -9.17 -19.69 39.14
N PRO A 321 -10.24 -19.57 39.95
CA PRO A 321 -10.11 -19.37 41.40
C PRO A 321 -9.36 -20.51 42.09
N GLY A 322 -8.66 -20.19 43.19
CA GLY A 322 -8.00 -21.19 44.04
C GLY A 322 -6.59 -21.59 43.61
N GLN A 323 -6.05 -20.98 42.55
CA GLN A 323 -4.64 -21.11 42.18
C GLN A 323 -3.72 -20.34 43.15
N ARG A 324 -2.48 -20.80 43.27
CA ARG A 324 -1.42 -20.10 43.99
C ARG A 324 -0.60 -19.27 42.99
N PHE A 325 -0.26 -18.06 43.37
CA PHE A 325 0.65 -17.19 42.62
C PHE A 325 1.45 -16.32 43.59
N GLY A 326 2.59 -15.82 43.12
CA GLY A 326 3.55 -15.04 43.87
C GLY A 326 3.19 -13.55 43.96
N GLU A 327 4.22 -12.73 44.22
CA GLU A 327 4.05 -11.30 44.53
C GLU A 327 3.48 -10.47 43.37
N TYR A 328 3.73 -10.86 42.12
CA TYR A 328 3.28 -10.12 40.92
C TYR A 328 1.92 -10.58 40.39
N GLY A 329 1.18 -11.38 41.17
CA GLY A 329 -0.18 -11.80 40.84
C GLY A 329 -0.27 -12.91 39.79
N PRO A 330 -1.47 -13.19 39.25
CA PRO A 330 -1.73 -14.35 38.39
C PRO A 330 -1.01 -14.30 37.04
N LEU A 331 -0.56 -13.13 36.59
CA LEU A 331 0.23 -13.03 35.34
C LEU A 331 1.66 -13.55 35.51
N GLY A 332 2.27 -13.33 36.69
CA GLY A 332 3.61 -13.83 37.02
C GLY A 332 3.65 -15.30 37.44
N GLY A 333 2.52 -15.90 37.82
CA GLY A 333 2.46 -17.29 38.25
C GLY A 333 3.12 -17.51 39.61
N GLU A 334 3.74 -18.67 39.84
CA GLU A 334 4.31 -19.05 41.13
C GLU A 334 5.69 -18.43 41.40
N ASP A 335 6.62 -18.51 40.43
CA ASP A 335 8.02 -18.08 40.59
C ASP A 335 8.55 -17.44 39.29
N PRO A 336 8.13 -16.20 38.96
CA PRO A 336 8.64 -15.51 37.78
C PRO A 336 10.10 -15.07 38.00
N VAL A 337 10.97 -15.44 37.06
CA VAL A 337 12.39 -15.08 37.05
C VAL A 337 12.64 -14.00 36.01
N GLY A 338 13.26 -12.88 36.40
CA GLY A 338 13.64 -11.79 35.48
C GLY A 338 12.48 -10.95 34.91
N PHE A 339 11.25 -11.47 34.90
CA PHE A 339 10.05 -10.71 34.55
C PHE A 339 9.56 -9.87 35.73
N THR A 340 9.39 -8.56 35.52
CA THR A 340 8.91 -7.63 36.55
C THR A 340 7.77 -6.74 36.02
N PRO A 341 6.92 -6.18 36.89
CA PRO A 341 5.83 -5.29 36.48
C PRO A 341 6.26 -4.03 35.73
N ASN A 342 7.49 -3.56 35.98
CA ASN A 342 8.07 -2.37 35.37
C ASN A 342 9.17 -2.71 34.35
N GLY A 343 9.30 -3.97 33.94
CA GLY A 343 10.29 -4.43 32.96
C GLY A 343 9.88 -4.14 31.52
N VAL A 344 9.39 -2.93 31.25
CA VAL A 344 9.06 -2.44 29.91
C VAL A 344 9.95 -1.22 29.63
N SER A 345 10.62 -1.19 28.49
CA SER A 345 11.43 -0.03 28.09
C SER A 345 10.54 1.21 27.92
N ASP A 346 11.04 2.36 28.36
CA ASP A 346 10.42 3.67 28.11
C ASP A 346 10.38 4.03 26.62
N THR A 347 11.31 3.44 25.86
CA THR A 347 11.53 3.74 24.44
C THR A 347 11.32 2.47 23.62
N LEU A 348 10.21 2.43 22.88
CA LEU A 348 9.80 1.27 22.08
C LEU A 348 10.09 1.43 20.57
N GLU A 349 11.16 2.15 20.23
CA GLU A 349 11.46 2.43 18.83
C GLU A 349 11.73 1.14 18.04
N PRO A 350 11.22 1.05 16.79
CA PRO A 350 11.63 -0.02 15.89
C PRO A 350 13.15 -0.01 15.71
N ALA A 351 13.77 -1.19 15.68
CA ALA A 351 15.23 -1.30 15.52
C ALA A 351 15.70 -0.76 14.16
N GLU A 352 14.85 -0.88 13.13
CA GLU A 352 15.08 -0.30 11.82
C GLU A 352 13.90 0.59 11.44
N PRO A 353 14.16 1.81 10.93
CA PRO A 353 13.09 2.70 10.50
C PRO A 353 12.48 2.20 9.19
N VAL A 354 11.24 2.62 8.91
CA VAL A 354 10.55 2.24 7.69
C VAL A 354 11.09 3.06 6.52
N GLY A 355 11.64 2.36 5.52
CA GLY A 355 12.04 2.95 4.24
C GLY A 355 10.92 2.92 3.20
N ALA A 356 10.62 4.07 2.61
CA ALA A 356 9.81 4.17 1.40
C ALA A 356 10.65 3.88 0.16
N SER A 357 10.09 3.13 -0.79
CA SER A 357 10.69 3.02 -2.12
C SER A 357 10.59 4.38 -2.83
N PRO A 358 11.66 4.87 -3.50
CA PRO A 358 11.57 6.08 -4.29
C PRO A 358 10.45 6.00 -5.34
N GLY A 359 9.68 7.08 -5.48
CA GLY A 359 8.57 7.14 -6.43
C GLY A 359 7.19 6.84 -5.83
N THR A 360 7.10 6.58 -4.51
CA THR A 360 5.82 6.43 -3.80
C THR A 360 4.94 7.66 -4.00
N VAL A 361 3.75 7.44 -4.55
CA VAL A 361 2.74 8.50 -4.72
C VAL A 361 2.22 8.95 -3.36
N ASN A 362 1.96 10.26 -3.23
CA ASN A 362 1.52 10.91 -1.99
C ASN A 362 2.56 10.81 -0.86
N SER A 363 3.81 11.11 -1.19
CA SER A 363 4.91 11.29 -0.26
C SER A 363 5.62 12.60 -0.62
N ASP A 364 5.97 13.39 0.38
CA ASP A 364 6.71 14.66 0.27
C ASP A 364 8.23 14.45 0.42
N GLY A 365 8.67 13.23 0.71
CA GLY A 365 10.06 12.88 0.94
C GLY A 365 10.99 13.35 -0.20
N PRO A 366 12.18 13.89 0.11
CA PRO A 366 13.11 14.36 -0.91
C PRO A 366 13.56 13.25 -1.86
N VAL A 367 13.76 13.60 -3.12
CA VAL A 367 14.00 12.61 -4.18
C VAL A 367 15.45 12.13 -4.31
N ASP A 368 16.37 12.83 -3.67
CA ASP A 368 17.82 12.62 -3.73
C ASP A 368 18.38 11.83 -2.55
N LYS A 369 17.53 11.45 -1.59
CA LYS A 369 17.88 10.64 -0.43
C LYS A 369 16.75 9.65 -0.10
N PRO A 370 17.05 8.55 0.62
CA PRO A 370 16.02 7.64 1.09
C PRO A 370 14.96 8.37 1.93
N ASN A 371 13.70 8.07 1.69
CA ASN A 371 12.60 8.54 2.54
C ASN A 371 12.45 7.55 3.70
N ILE A 372 12.86 7.98 4.88
CA ILE A 372 12.89 7.18 6.10
C ILE A 372 11.92 7.81 7.09
N GLY A 373 11.05 6.99 7.68
CA GLY A 373 10.16 7.43 8.74
C GLY A 373 10.12 6.43 9.89
N VAL A 374 9.85 6.95 11.07
CA VAL A 374 9.48 6.18 12.26
C VAL A 374 8.10 6.66 12.68
N GLY A 375 7.25 5.73 13.10
CA GLY A 375 5.93 6.06 13.60
C GLY A 375 5.44 5.00 14.56
N TYR A 376 4.36 5.33 15.26
CA TYR A 376 3.67 4.44 16.17
C TYR A 376 2.17 4.58 15.94
N ALA A 377 1.42 3.53 16.24
CA ALA A 377 0.00 3.71 16.47
C ALA A 377 -0.18 4.52 17.77
N ALA A 378 -1.27 5.28 17.90
CA ALA A 378 -1.53 6.10 19.08
C ALA A 378 -1.36 5.33 20.40
N GLY A 379 -0.46 5.83 21.26
CA GLY A 379 -0.23 5.29 22.60
C GLY A 379 0.58 3.98 22.66
N THR A 380 1.09 3.46 21.53
CA THR A 380 1.85 2.18 21.53
C THR A 380 3.37 2.35 21.66
N GLY A 381 3.87 3.59 21.65
CA GLY A 381 5.31 3.93 21.68
C GLY A 381 5.98 3.88 23.06
N GLY A 382 5.23 3.58 24.12
CA GLY A 382 5.75 3.49 25.49
C GLY A 382 5.40 4.71 26.35
N GLY A 383 6.09 4.84 27.48
CA GLY A 383 5.88 5.91 28.46
C GLY A 383 5.27 5.42 29.78
N TYR A 384 5.03 6.37 30.69
CA TYR A 384 4.58 6.11 32.05
C TYR A 384 3.08 6.34 32.22
N GLY A 385 2.45 5.46 32.99
CA GLY A 385 1.03 5.50 33.34
C GLY A 385 0.80 5.66 34.85
N PRO A 386 -0.47 5.70 35.30
CA PRO A 386 -0.79 5.51 36.71
C PRO A 386 -0.35 4.12 37.19
N GLU A 387 -0.28 3.93 38.51
CA GLU A 387 0.09 2.65 39.11
C GLU A 387 -1.02 1.61 38.87
N GLY A 388 -0.68 0.49 38.23
CA GLY A 388 -1.60 -0.58 37.91
C GLY A 388 -1.70 -1.65 39.00
N VAL A 389 -2.53 -2.68 38.76
CA VAL A 389 -2.91 -3.69 39.76
C VAL A 389 -1.75 -4.49 40.38
N ASN A 390 -0.63 -4.66 39.67
CA ASN A 390 0.58 -5.32 40.17
C ASN A 390 1.75 -4.36 40.42
N GLY A 391 1.48 -3.06 40.55
CA GLY A 391 2.48 -2.02 40.81
C GLY A 391 3.26 -1.54 39.57
N SER A 392 2.81 -1.91 38.37
CA SER A 392 3.36 -1.40 37.11
C SER A 392 3.04 0.09 36.94
N LYS A 393 3.96 0.87 36.40
CA LYS A 393 3.79 2.31 36.09
C LYS A 393 3.98 2.58 34.59
N VAL A 394 3.54 1.63 33.78
CA VAL A 394 3.69 1.65 32.32
C VAL A 394 2.41 2.20 31.69
N PHE A 395 2.53 2.99 30.63
CA PHE A 395 1.39 3.42 29.85
C PHE A 395 0.81 2.24 29.06
N LEU A 396 -0.42 1.86 29.39
CA LEU A 396 -1.13 0.78 28.70
C LEU A 396 -1.82 1.31 27.41
N PRO A 397 -1.58 0.68 26.25
CA PRO A 397 -2.20 1.06 24.99
C PRO A 397 -3.66 0.56 24.90
N PHE A 398 -4.33 0.86 23.79
CA PHE A 398 -5.64 0.31 23.41
C PHE A 398 -6.80 0.63 24.36
N GLY A 399 -6.61 1.57 25.28
CA GLY A 399 -7.60 1.85 26.33
C GLY A 399 -7.70 0.75 27.39
N LEU A 400 -6.66 -0.08 27.54
CA LEU A 400 -6.57 -1.05 28.63
C LEU A 400 -6.51 -0.33 29.98
N ASP A 401 -7.34 -0.76 30.92
CA ASP A 401 -7.48 -0.17 32.25
C ASP A 401 -6.35 -0.66 33.19
N PRO A 402 -5.46 0.22 33.65
CA PRO A 402 -4.36 -0.15 34.56
C PRO A 402 -4.84 -0.70 35.90
N ASP A 403 -6.04 -0.32 36.37
CA ASP A 403 -6.58 -0.79 37.65
C ASP A 403 -6.96 -2.29 37.61
N THR A 404 -7.08 -2.86 36.41
CA THR A 404 -7.49 -4.26 36.19
C THR A 404 -6.48 -5.08 35.38
N THR A 405 -5.52 -4.42 34.71
CA THR A 405 -4.60 -5.06 33.78
C THR A 405 -3.17 -5.09 34.34
N PRO A 406 -2.68 -6.25 34.83
CA PRO A 406 -1.27 -6.39 35.20
C PRO A 406 -0.38 -6.43 33.95
N VAL A 407 0.89 -6.09 34.14
CA VAL A 407 1.93 -6.17 33.10
C VAL A 407 3.11 -6.98 33.63
N MET A 408 3.76 -7.76 32.77
CA MET A 408 5.06 -8.35 33.06
C MET A 408 5.99 -8.11 31.87
N GLY A 409 7.25 -7.75 32.13
CA GLY A 409 8.25 -7.64 31.08
C GLY A 409 9.67 -7.95 31.54
N SER A 410 10.53 -8.36 30.60
CA SER A 410 11.91 -8.78 30.83
C SER A 410 12.95 -7.68 30.62
N PHE A 411 12.54 -6.45 30.27
CA PHE A 411 13.50 -5.37 30.08
C PHE A 411 14.24 -5.06 31.39
N ALA A 412 15.56 -5.07 31.29
CA ALA A 412 16.46 -4.77 32.39
C ALA A 412 17.50 -3.75 31.90
N GLU A 413 17.72 -2.70 32.69
CA GLU A 413 18.76 -1.71 32.39
C GLU A 413 20.13 -2.41 32.29
N PRO A 414 21.01 -2.04 31.33
CA PRO A 414 22.26 -2.78 31.04
C PRO A 414 23.17 -3.01 32.25
N ALA A 415 23.10 -2.14 33.27
CA ALA A 415 23.88 -2.21 34.50
C ALA A 415 23.14 -2.81 35.72
N SER A 416 21.89 -3.23 35.57
CA SER A 416 21.10 -3.85 36.63
C SER A 416 21.49 -5.31 36.84
N ASP A 417 21.31 -5.85 38.05
CA ASP A 417 21.55 -7.28 38.30
C ASP A 417 20.65 -8.19 37.44
N ASN A 418 19.51 -7.67 36.99
CA ASN A 418 18.56 -8.36 36.12
C ASN A 418 19.03 -8.49 34.66
N SER A 419 20.00 -7.68 34.19
CA SER A 419 20.47 -7.75 32.79
C SER A 419 21.29 -8.99 32.46
N LYS A 420 21.60 -9.83 33.46
CA LYS A 420 22.37 -11.07 33.32
C LYS A 420 21.53 -12.32 33.56
N ILE A 421 20.22 -12.15 33.73
CA ILE A 421 19.29 -13.23 34.07
C ILE A 421 18.55 -13.64 32.79
N ALA A 422 18.52 -14.94 32.50
CA ALA A 422 17.57 -15.50 31.53
C ALA A 422 16.18 -15.44 32.18
N ALA A 423 15.28 -14.67 31.60
CA ALA A 423 13.97 -14.42 32.20
C ALA A 423 12.97 -15.49 31.77
N GLU A 424 12.22 -16.04 32.72
CA GLU A 424 11.21 -17.07 32.49
C GLU A 424 9.99 -16.77 33.36
N ALA A 425 8.80 -16.86 32.77
CA ALA A 425 7.55 -16.72 33.50
C ALA A 425 6.46 -17.60 32.89
N THR A 426 5.69 -18.27 33.75
CA THR A 426 4.49 -19.02 33.34
C THR A 426 3.30 -18.49 34.12
N SER A 427 2.31 -17.95 33.43
CA SER A 427 1.14 -17.39 34.09
C SER A 427 0.29 -18.46 34.77
N ALA A 428 -0.61 -18.04 35.66
CA ALA A 428 -1.72 -18.87 36.11
C ALA A 428 -2.64 -19.28 34.94
N TRP A 429 -3.48 -20.28 35.16
CA TRP A 429 -4.51 -20.70 34.21
C TRP A 429 -5.65 -19.69 34.17
N TYR A 430 -5.90 -19.12 33.00
CA TYR A 430 -7.04 -18.25 32.70
C TYR A 430 -8.20 -19.06 32.13
N GLN A 431 -9.41 -18.82 32.65
CA GLN A 431 -10.62 -19.51 32.24
C GLN A 431 -11.08 -19.01 30.88
N LEU A 432 -11.14 -19.89 29.87
CA LEU A 432 -11.73 -19.55 28.57
C LEU A 432 -13.26 -19.51 28.67
N PRO A 433 -13.91 -18.59 27.93
CA PRO A 433 -15.36 -18.60 27.80
C PRO A 433 -15.81 -19.79 26.94
N PRO A 434 -17.11 -20.12 26.94
CA PRO A 434 -17.68 -21.05 25.98
C PRO A 434 -17.34 -20.66 24.54
N ARG A 435 -17.05 -21.64 23.68
CA ARG A 435 -16.73 -21.40 22.27
C ARG A 435 -17.95 -20.86 21.54
N THR A 436 -17.73 -19.77 20.81
CA THR A 436 -18.75 -19.11 20.01
C THR A 436 -18.11 -18.61 18.70
N PRO A 437 -18.81 -18.62 17.55
CA PRO A 437 -18.23 -18.19 16.27
C PRO A 437 -17.89 -16.69 16.21
N ASP A 438 -18.56 -15.85 17.00
CA ASP A 438 -18.38 -14.40 17.09
C ASP A 438 -17.12 -13.99 17.87
N ARG A 439 -16.53 -14.91 18.63
CA ARG A 439 -15.30 -14.67 19.41
C ARG A 439 -14.21 -15.68 19.03
N PRO A 440 -13.64 -15.60 17.81
CA PRO A 440 -12.75 -16.62 17.26
C PRO A 440 -11.28 -16.52 17.72
N LEU A 441 -10.92 -15.56 18.57
CA LEU A 441 -9.52 -15.24 18.90
C LEU A 441 -9.29 -15.15 20.41
N VAL A 442 -8.11 -15.60 20.85
CA VAL A 442 -7.46 -15.11 22.07
C VAL A 442 -6.42 -14.08 21.65
N SER A 443 -6.36 -12.93 22.31
CA SER A 443 -5.39 -11.87 22.06
C SER A 443 -4.61 -11.52 23.32
N VAL A 444 -3.34 -11.17 23.14
CA VAL A 444 -2.43 -10.71 24.19
C VAL A 444 -1.79 -9.42 23.70
N ALA A 445 -1.89 -8.34 24.48
CA ALA A 445 -1.10 -7.15 24.18
C ALA A 445 0.35 -7.41 24.59
N ALA A 446 1.28 -7.12 23.69
CA ALA A 446 2.69 -7.38 23.90
C ALA A 446 3.56 -6.27 23.31
N ALA A 447 4.75 -6.07 23.88
CA ALA A 447 5.78 -5.14 23.41
C ALA A 447 7.14 -5.85 23.34
N GLY A 448 8.12 -5.25 22.68
CA GLY A 448 9.46 -5.81 22.51
C GLY A 448 9.58 -6.82 21.36
N ALA A 449 10.67 -7.58 21.34
CA ALA A 449 11.03 -8.50 20.25
C ALA A 449 10.53 -9.93 20.54
N ILE A 450 9.59 -10.42 19.73
CA ILE A 450 8.92 -11.72 19.93
C ILE A 450 9.09 -12.57 18.68
N TRP A 451 9.43 -13.85 18.87
CA TRP A 451 9.54 -14.82 17.80
C TRP A 451 8.16 -15.19 17.26
N TYR A 452 7.99 -15.15 15.94
CA TYR A 452 6.78 -15.64 15.27
C TYR A 452 7.05 -16.07 13.83
N TYR A 453 6.13 -16.87 13.29
CA TYR A 453 6.13 -17.30 11.89
C TYR A 453 5.14 -16.49 11.07
N ASN A 454 5.53 -16.12 9.85
CA ASN A 454 4.63 -15.56 8.85
C ASN A 454 3.80 -16.67 8.18
N GLU A 455 2.76 -16.28 7.44
CA GLU A 455 1.85 -17.20 6.72
C GLU A 455 2.60 -18.17 5.77
N ASP A 456 3.75 -17.76 5.21
CA ASP A 456 4.54 -18.56 4.28
C ASP A 456 5.62 -19.44 4.94
N GLY A 457 5.68 -19.45 6.27
CA GLY A 457 6.65 -20.22 7.06
C GLY A 457 8.02 -19.54 7.25
N SER A 458 8.23 -18.34 6.70
CA SER A 458 9.34 -17.49 7.12
C SER A 458 9.17 -17.06 8.58
N PHE A 459 10.26 -16.71 9.26
CA PHE A 459 10.25 -16.36 10.68
C PHE A 459 10.84 -14.98 10.91
N ASN A 460 10.44 -14.36 12.01
CA ASN A 460 11.05 -13.15 12.52
C ASN A 460 11.73 -13.46 13.85
N TYR A 461 12.95 -12.92 14.01
CA TYR A 461 13.73 -13.13 15.22
C TYR A 461 13.15 -12.35 16.41
N GLY A 462 13.20 -12.97 17.59
CA GLY A 462 12.75 -12.42 18.86
C GLY A 462 12.73 -13.52 19.92
N GLN A 463 12.05 -13.26 21.04
CA GLN A 463 12.00 -14.16 22.19
C GLN A 463 10.71 -14.99 22.24
N SER A 464 10.72 -16.06 23.03
CA SER A 464 9.64 -17.05 23.03
C SER A 464 8.48 -16.59 23.92
N LEU A 465 7.34 -16.25 23.30
CA LEU A 465 6.06 -16.10 23.97
C LEU A 465 5.07 -17.07 23.33
N LYS A 466 4.57 -18.03 24.10
CA LYS A 466 3.57 -18.99 23.63
C LYS A 466 2.32 -18.97 24.50
N LEU A 467 1.22 -19.43 23.92
CA LEU A 467 0.00 -19.72 24.66
C LEU A 467 -0.17 -21.24 24.78
N GLN A 468 -0.26 -21.74 26.01
CA GLN A 468 -0.53 -23.14 26.29
C GLN A 468 -2.01 -23.35 26.58
N TRP A 469 -2.63 -24.28 25.85
CA TRP A 469 -4.00 -24.70 26.11
C TRP A 469 -4.06 -25.72 27.26
N GLY A 470 -5.20 -25.81 27.93
CA GLY A 470 -5.39 -26.81 28.97
C GLY A 470 -6.84 -27.19 29.22
N VAL A 471 -7.01 -28.28 29.98
CA VAL A 471 -8.30 -28.73 30.51
C VAL A 471 -8.29 -28.63 32.03
N HIS A 472 -9.10 -27.74 32.58
CA HIS A 472 -9.48 -27.74 33.98
C HIS A 472 -10.59 -28.76 34.20
N ARG A 473 -10.25 -29.83 34.94
CA ARG A 473 -11.15 -30.95 35.21
C ARG A 473 -12.06 -30.66 36.41
N PRO A 474 -13.20 -31.36 36.54
CA PRO A 474 -14.10 -31.20 37.69
C PRO A 474 -13.48 -31.52 39.06
N ASP A 475 -12.36 -32.26 39.09
CA ASP A 475 -11.61 -32.59 40.30
C ASP A 475 -10.63 -31.46 40.73
N GLY A 476 -10.59 -30.35 39.98
CA GLY A 476 -9.70 -29.22 40.23
C GLY A 476 -8.30 -29.37 39.63
N SER A 477 -8.01 -30.48 38.95
CA SER A 477 -6.72 -30.69 38.28
C SER A 477 -6.67 -30.01 36.90
N TYR A 478 -5.48 -29.55 36.52
CA TYR A 478 -5.21 -29.04 35.18
C TYR A 478 -4.48 -30.08 34.36
N GLN A 479 -4.94 -30.33 33.13
CA GLN A 479 -4.23 -31.07 32.13
C GLN A 479 -3.66 -30.10 31.10
N GLU A 480 -2.34 -30.10 30.97
CA GLU A 480 -1.65 -29.39 29.90
C GLU A 480 -1.94 -30.04 28.54
N LEU A 481 -2.24 -29.21 27.55
CA LEU A 481 -2.34 -29.57 26.15
C LEU A 481 -1.18 -28.92 25.38
N GLY A 482 -1.33 -28.78 24.06
CA GLY A 482 -0.31 -28.18 23.21
C GLY A 482 -0.10 -26.69 23.44
N GLU A 483 1.13 -26.24 23.18
CA GLU A 483 1.51 -24.83 23.07
C GLU A 483 1.42 -24.38 21.61
N VAL A 484 1.03 -23.13 21.40
CA VAL A 484 0.98 -22.49 20.09
C VAL A 484 1.78 -21.19 20.07
N GLN A 485 2.39 -20.92 18.92
CA GLN A 485 3.08 -19.66 18.63
C GLN A 485 2.06 -18.56 18.31
N PRO A 486 2.40 -17.28 18.54
CA PRO A 486 1.52 -16.17 18.21
C PRO A 486 1.49 -15.92 16.70
N ILE A 487 0.36 -15.37 16.23
CA ILE A 487 0.33 -14.58 15.01
C ILE A 487 0.63 -13.13 15.35
N ASP A 488 1.61 -12.57 14.65
CA ASP A 488 1.94 -11.15 14.65
C ASP A 488 2.01 -10.65 13.20
N ILE A 489 1.81 -9.35 12.99
CA ILE A 489 1.65 -8.76 11.65
C ILE A 489 2.78 -7.84 11.23
N PHE A 490 3.58 -7.36 12.17
CA PHE A 490 4.62 -6.41 11.86
C PHE A 490 5.76 -6.51 12.87
N VAL A 491 6.99 -6.52 12.36
CA VAL A 491 8.18 -6.52 13.19
C VAL A 491 8.38 -5.12 13.78
N GLN A 492 8.16 -4.98 15.08
CA GLN A 492 8.34 -3.72 15.82
C GLN A 492 8.54 -4.00 17.31
N LYS A 493 9.04 -3.00 18.06
CA LYS A 493 9.12 -3.06 19.53
C LYS A 493 7.91 -2.44 20.23
N ALA A 494 7.15 -1.60 19.53
CA ALA A 494 5.93 -0.97 20.03
C ALA A 494 4.88 -2.01 20.46
N TRP A 495 3.97 -1.56 21.33
CA TRP A 495 2.85 -2.39 21.75
C TRP A 495 1.97 -2.81 20.57
N ARG A 496 1.58 -4.08 20.56
CA ARG A 496 0.75 -4.69 19.52
C ARG A 496 -0.05 -5.85 20.10
N ASN A 497 -0.99 -6.36 19.33
CA ASN A 497 -1.85 -7.47 19.73
C ASN A 497 -1.39 -8.75 19.04
N LEU A 498 -0.82 -9.67 19.82
CA LEU A 498 -0.60 -11.06 19.39
C LEU A 498 -1.94 -11.77 19.33
N ARG A 499 -2.07 -12.70 18.37
CA ARG A 499 -3.32 -13.39 18.08
C ARG A 499 -3.12 -14.90 18.12
N PHE A 500 -4.04 -15.58 18.79
CA PHE A 500 -4.11 -17.04 18.87
C PHE A 500 -5.52 -17.46 18.46
N PRO A 501 -5.72 -17.89 17.20
CA PRO A 501 -7.01 -18.40 16.74
C PRO A 501 -7.49 -19.56 17.60
N LEU A 502 -8.73 -19.46 18.09
CA LEU A 502 -9.34 -20.51 18.91
C LEU A 502 -9.52 -21.81 18.12
N GLU A 503 -9.54 -21.77 16.79
CA GLU A 503 -9.53 -22.97 15.94
C GLU A 503 -8.30 -23.87 16.14
N TRP A 504 -7.19 -23.34 16.66
CA TRP A 504 -5.98 -24.13 16.94
C TRP A 504 -6.06 -24.87 18.29
N ALA A 505 -6.94 -24.42 19.18
CA ALA A 505 -7.11 -25.02 20.48
C ALA A 505 -7.96 -26.31 20.38
N PRO A 506 -7.56 -27.42 21.02
CA PRO A 506 -8.38 -28.64 21.06
C PRO A 506 -9.81 -28.37 21.55
N PRO A 507 -10.82 -29.11 21.07
CA PRO A 507 -12.23 -28.88 21.43
C PRO A 507 -12.50 -28.89 22.94
N GLU A 508 -11.73 -29.67 23.70
CA GLU A 508 -11.81 -29.80 25.16
C GLU A 508 -11.11 -28.67 25.94
N ALA A 509 -10.34 -27.80 25.28
CA ALA A 509 -9.60 -26.74 25.93
C ALA A 509 -10.53 -25.69 26.53
N ASN A 510 -10.51 -25.57 27.85
CA ASN A 510 -11.34 -24.65 28.65
C ASN A 510 -10.50 -23.66 29.49
N VAL A 511 -9.18 -23.81 29.50
CA VAL A 511 -8.26 -22.85 30.12
C VAL A 511 -7.06 -22.60 29.20
N ALA A 512 -6.39 -21.46 29.39
CA ALA A 512 -5.14 -21.14 28.72
C ALA A 512 -4.18 -20.42 29.68
N ARG A 513 -2.87 -20.52 29.44
CA ARG A 513 -1.84 -19.74 30.15
C ARG A 513 -0.74 -19.29 29.20
N ILE A 514 -0.06 -18.21 29.55
CA ILE A 514 1.10 -17.71 28.81
C ILE A 514 2.35 -18.41 29.35
N VAL A 515 3.20 -18.87 28.43
CA VAL A 515 4.54 -19.39 28.73
C VAL A 515 5.55 -18.48 28.03
N ALA A 516 6.29 -17.71 28.82
CA ALA A 516 7.22 -16.68 28.39
C ALA A 516 8.65 -17.09 28.76
N ASP A 517 9.55 -17.04 27.80
CA ASP A 517 10.95 -17.44 27.94
C ASP A 517 11.84 -16.50 27.10
N ASP A 518 12.75 -15.83 27.79
CA ASP A 518 13.76 -14.91 27.26
C ASP A 518 15.16 -15.34 27.72
N PRO A 519 15.78 -16.28 27.00
CA PRO A 519 17.12 -16.76 27.33
C PRO A 519 18.23 -15.83 26.79
N ASN A 520 17.88 -14.78 26.04
CA ASN A 520 18.86 -13.89 25.42
C ASN A 520 19.21 -12.73 26.37
N LEU A 521 20.51 -12.46 26.52
CA LEU A 521 21.03 -11.41 27.42
C LEU A 521 21.39 -10.12 26.68
N SER A 522 20.99 -9.98 25.41
CA SER A 522 21.22 -8.77 24.63
C SER A 522 20.28 -7.66 25.07
N GLU A 523 20.80 -6.42 25.17
CA GLU A 523 20.07 -5.25 25.66
C GLU A 523 18.80 -4.93 24.84
N ASP A 524 18.76 -5.37 23.58
CA ASP A 524 17.67 -5.13 22.65
C ASP A 524 16.66 -6.28 22.55
N GLN A 525 16.96 -7.41 23.19
CA GLN A 525 16.14 -8.61 23.24
C GLN A 525 15.42 -8.67 24.58
N TRP A 526 14.18 -8.22 24.56
CA TRP A 526 13.27 -8.26 25.69
C TRP A 526 11.84 -8.24 25.14
N PHE A 527 10.87 -8.66 25.96
CA PHE A 527 9.46 -8.45 25.65
C PHE A 527 8.63 -8.25 26.90
N ALA A 528 7.42 -7.74 26.70
CA ALA A 528 6.43 -7.59 27.74
C ALA A 528 5.07 -8.07 27.25
N PHE A 529 4.21 -8.46 28.18
CA PHE A 529 2.89 -8.98 27.87
C PHE A 529 1.85 -8.65 28.96
N THR A 530 0.59 -8.64 28.56
CA THR A 530 -0.59 -8.52 29.42
C THR A 530 -1.29 -9.89 29.56
N PRO A 531 -2.31 -10.02 30.42
CA PRO A 531 -3.14 -11.24 30.42
C PRO A 531 -3.81 -11.49 29.06
N PRO A 532 -4.11 -12.76 28.75
CA PRO A 532 -4.89 -13.09 27.58
C PRO A 532 -6.34 -12.61 27.72
N ARG A 533 -6.91 -12.16 26.61
CA ARG A 533 -8.32 -11.80 26.49
C ARG A 533 -8.95 -12.49 25.31
N VAL A 534 -10.24 -12.76 25.36
CA VAL A 534 -11.02 -13.17 24.19
C VAL A 534 -11.82 -11.94 23.77
N PRO A 535 -11.46 -11.24 22.68
CA PRO A 535 -12.14 -10.01 22.29
C PRO A 535 -13.64 -10.20 22.08
N VAL A 536 -14.42 -9.16 22.36
CA VAL A 536 -15.80 -9.04 21.88
C VAL A 536 -15.74 -8.19 20.63
N LEU A 537 -16.02 -8.83 19.49
CA LEU A 537 -15.83 -8.23 18.17
C LEU A 537 -17.18 -7.81 17.59
N GLN A 538 -17.20 -6.64 16.98
CA GLN A 538 -18.29 -6.17 16.12
C GLN A 538 -17.69 -5.62 14.82
N THR A 539 -18.48 -5.49 13.76
CA THR A 539 -17.95 -4.95 12.49
C THR A 539 -17.61 -3.46 12.62
N ALA A 540 -16.67 -2.98 11.82
CA ALA A 540 -16.34 -1.55 11.75
C ALA A 540 -17.54 -0.73 11.24
N GLY A 541 -18.38 -1.32 10.37
CA GLY A 541 -19.64 -0.71 9.92
C GLY A 541 -20.61 -0.46 11.07
N GLU A 542 -20.83 -1.45 11.94
CA GLU A 542 -21.68 -1.32 13.14
C GLU A 542 -21.09 -0.33 14.16
N PHE A 543 -19.78 -0.37 14.36
CA PHE A 543 -19.10 0.48 15.34
C PHE A 543 -19.09 1.97 14.96
N LEU A 544 -18.75 2.29 13.71
CA LEU A 544 -18.60 3.66 13.24
C LEU A 544 -19.92 4.26 12.76
N GLY A 545 -20.82 3.43 12.25
CA GLY A 545 -22.01 3.87 11.51
C GLY A 545 -21.66 4.61 10.21
N SER A 546 -22.63 5.37 9.71
CA SER A 546 -22.52 6.18 8.48
C SER A 546 -22.50 7.68 8.73
N ASP A 547 -22.88 8.15 9.92
CA ASP A 547 -23.09 9.58 10.20
C ASP A 547 -21.91 10.22 10.94
N THR A 548 -21.20 9.43 11.74
CA THR A 548 -20.03 9.85 12.52
C THR A 548 -18.95 10.41 11.59
N PRO A 549 -18.44 11.63 11.84
CA PRO A 549 -17.38 12.21 11.02
C PRO A 549 -16.07 11.45 11.22
N VAL A 550 -15.53 10.88 10.15
CA VAL A 550 -14.25 10.17 10.18
C VAL A 550 -13.18 10.88 9.36
N LEU A 551 -11.93 10.79 9.78
CA LEU A 551 -10.77 11.08 8.94
C LEU A 551 -10.35 9.77 8.25
N MET A 552 -10.67 9.62 6.97
CA MET A 552 -10.13 8.53 6.15
C MET A 552 -8.84 8.98 5.49
N ASP A 553 -7.76 8.24 5.72
CA ASP A 553 -6.50 8.48 5.03
C ASP A 553 -6.63 8.20 3.52
N ILE A 554 -5.72 8.79 2.73
CA ILE A 554 -5.75 8.77 1.26
C ILE A 554 -5.91 7.35 0.69
N ALA A 555 -5.23 6.37 1.30
CA ALA A 555 -5.22 4.98 0.84
C ALA A 555 -6.47 4.18 1.22
N THR A 556 -7.14 4.52 2.32
CA THR A 556 -8.28 3.75 2.86
C THR A 556 -9.63 4.28 2.40
N ALA A 557 -9.72 5.54 1.96
CA ALA A 557 -10.98 6.21 1.63
C ALA A 557 -11.86 5.47 0.59
N ALA A 558 -11.27 4.75 -0.36
CA ALA A 558 -12.03 3.99 -1.36
C ALA A 558 -12.63 2.67 -0.81
N ASN A 559 -12.12 2.18 0.32
CA ASN A 559 -12.50 0.90 0.91
C ASN A 559 -13.64 1.02 1.93
N PHE A 560 -13.92 2.24 2.40
CA PHE A 560 -14.95 2.58 3.38
C PHE A 560 -15.99 3.55 2.76
N PRO A 561 -16.74 3.12 1.72
CA PRO A 561 -17.60 4.02 0.95
C PRO A 561 -18.85 4.52 1.72
N CYS A 562 -19.21 3.86 2.82
CA CYS A 562 -20.38 4.22 3.63
C CYS A 562 -20.06 5.22 4.75
N GLN A 563 -18.80 5.31 5.17
CA GLN A 563 -18.39 6.20 6.25
C GLN A 563 -18.32 7.64 5.73
N ARG A 564 -18.90 8.58 6.47
CA ARG A 564 -18.91 9.99 6.10
C ARG A 564 -17.62 10.69 6.54
N PRO A 565 -16.85 11.30 5.63
CA PRO A 565 -15.73 12.13 6.05
C PRO A 565 -16.22 13.38 6.81
N PHE A 566 -15.39 13.91 7.72
CA PHE A 566 -15.67 15.22 8.32
C PHE A 566 -15.80 16.29 7.22
N SER A 567 -16.63 17.31 7.49
CA SER A 567 -16.92 18.35 6.52
C SER A 567 -16.14 19.65 6.79
N GLU A 568 -15.88 20.42 5.73
CA GLU A 568 -15.34 21.77 5.81
C GLU A 568 -16.36 22.75 5.22
N HIS A 569 -16.84 23.68 6.04
CA HIS A 569 -17.86 24.66 5.64
C HIS A 569 -17.46 26.05 6.13
N LEU A 570 -17.55 27.06 5.26
CA LEU A 570 -17.17 28.45 5.54
C LEU A 570 -15.73 28.62 6.06
N GLY A 571 -14.81 27.72 5.67
CA GLY A 571 -13.41 27.75 6.11
C GLY A 571 -13.18 27.17 7.51
N ILE A 572 -14.18 26.48 8.09
CA ILE A 572 -14.09 25.82 9.39
C ILE A 572 -14.36 24.33 9.20
N ALA A 573 -13.50 23.50 9.81
CA ALA A 573 -13.63 22.05 9.77
C ALA A 573 -14.44 21.53 10.96
N GLU A 574 -15.30 20.55 10.69
CA GLU A 574 -15.89 19.67 11.71
C GLU A 574 -14.78 18.77 12.31
N LEU A 575 -14.77 18.60 13.63
CA LEU A 575 -13.79 17.74 14.27
C LEU A 575 -14.17 16.26 14.05
N PRO A 576 -13.28 15.42 13.47
CA PRO A 576 -13.55 14.00 13.33
C PRO A 576 -13.51 13.28 14.69
N GLU A 577 -14.26 12.20 14.81
CA GLU A 577 -14.28 11.34 16.01
C GLU A 577 -13.37 10.12 15.88
N TYR A 578 -13.09 9.69 14.65
CA TYR A 578 -12.24 8.54 14.37
C TYR A 578 -11.32 8.80 13.18
N ARG A 579 -10.22 8.05 13.10
CA ARG A 579 -9.32 8.00 11.95
C ARG A 579 -9.14 6.58 11.44
N ILE A 580 -9.28 6.37 10.14
CA ILE A 580 -9.06 5.08 9.46
C ILE A 580 -7.77 5.15 8.64
N MET A 581 -6.79 4.33 9.01
CA MET A 581 -5.44 4.38 8.48
C MET A 581 -5.06 3.11 7.70
N PRO A 582 -4.18 3.19 6.68
CA PRO A 582 -3.69 2.02 5.97
C PRO A 582 -2.70 1.19 6.82
N ASN A 583 -2.07 0.18 6.23
CA ASN A 583 -1.00 -0.59 6.91
C ASN A 583 0.15 0.31 7.39
N PHE A 584 0.92 -0.17 8.37
CA PHE A 584 1.94 0.61 9.07
C PHE A 584 2.96 1.25 8.12
N LYS A 585 3.48 0.49 7.14
CA LYS A 585 4.42 1.02 6.15
C LYS A 585 3.84 2.20 5.38
N GLN A 586 2.59 2.09 4.91
CA GLN A 586 1.92 3.14 4.15
C GLN A 586 1.56 4.36 5.00
N ILE A 587 1.23 4.18 6.29
CA ILE A 587 0.98 5.30 7.21
C ILE A 587 2.22 6.19 7.31
N VAL A 588 3.36 5.58 7.63
CA VAL A 588 4.60 6.29 7.96
C VAL A 588 5.15 7.06 6.77
N VAL A 589 5.14 6.44 5.58
CA VAL A 589 5.80 7.01 4.38
C VAL A 589 4.88 7.82 3.47
N SER A 590 3.58 7.86 3.75
CA SER A 590 2.61 8.55 2.89
C SER A 590 1.60 9.35 3.70
N SER A 591 0.76 8.71 4.51
CA SER A 591 -0.30 9.45 5.24
C SER A 591 0.25 10.54 6.15
N ASN A 592 1.23 10.19 7.00
CA ASN A 592 1.76 11.13 8.00
C ASN A 592 2.55 12.28 7.38
N GLN A 593 3.16 12.01 6.23
CA GLN A 593 3.90 12.97 5.43
C GLN A 593 2.97 13.90 4.65
N TRP A 594 2.09 13.34 3.83
CA TRP A 594 1.23 14.12 2.94
C TRP A 594 0.17 14.96 3.67
N GLN A 595 -0.27 14.51 4.84
CA GLN A 595 -1.31 15.19 5.64
C GLN A 595 -0.71 16.04 6.77
N ALA A 596 0.61 16.25 6.77
CA ALA A 596 1.31 16.97 7.82
C ALA A 596 0.78 18.38 8.03
N ALA A 597 0.85 18.86 9.28
CA ALA A 597 0.43 20.20 9.63
C ALA A 597 1.29 21.29 8.97
N GLU A 598 2.58 21.02 8.79
CA GLU A 598 3.53 21.94 8.13
C GLU A 598 3.21 22.16 6.64
N ASP A 599 2.54 21.19 6.01
CA ASP A 599 2.08 21.26 4.62
C ASP A 599 0.62 21.74 4.49
N GLY A 600 -0.04 22.04 5.61
CA GLY A 600 -1.43 22.50 5.65
C GLY A 600 -2.47 21.37 5.52
N GLY A 601 -2.09 20.12 5.79
CA GLY A 601 -3.03 19.00 5.86
C GLY A 601 -3.93 19.04 7.11
N PRO A 602 -4.89 18.10 7.22
CA PRO A 602 -5.86 18.05 8.33
C PRO A 602 -5.22 18.01 9.73
N PHE A 603 -3.97 17.55 9.85
CA PHE A 603 -3.27 17.54 11.13
C PHE A 603 -3.06 18.92 11.72
N LEU A 604 -3.16 19.99 10.92
CA LEU A 604 -3.03 21.37 11.38
C LEU A 604 -3.93 21.69 12.59
N PHE A 605 -5.19 21.24 12.58
CA PHE A 605 -6.13 21.47 13.69
C PHE A 605 -6.33 20.21 14.54
N ILE A 606 -6.21 19.02 13.94
CA ILE A 606 -6.44 17.74 14.66
C ILE A 606 -5.42 17.57 15.77
N GLN A 607 -4.12 17.72 15.49
CA GLN A 607 -3.08 17.45 16.50
C GLN A 607 -3.09 18.47 17.66
N ALA A 608 -3.68 19.65 17.44
CA ALA A 608 -3.78 20.71 18.43
C ALA A 608 -5.02 20.58 19.33
N LEU A 609 -6.09 19.98 18.82
CA LEU A 609 -7.41 19.95 19.48
C LEU A 609 -7.81 18.55 19.97
N LEU A 610 -7.22 17.50 19.40
CA LEU A 610 -7.60 16.10 19.64
C LEU A 610 -6.38 15.29 20.11
N ARG A 611 -6.61 14.39 21.06
CA ARG A 611 -5.71 13.31 21.46
C ARG A 611 -6.14 12.02 20.76
N THR A 612 -5.19 11.14 20.49
CA THR A 612 -5.43 9.89 19.77
C THR A 612 -5.37 8.70 20.72
N GLU A 613 -6.16 7.68 20.42
CA GLU A 613 -6.19 6.40 21.13
C GLU A 613 -6.38 5.28 20.11
N SER A 614 -5.49 4.29 20.10
CA SER A 614 -5.59 3.16 19.16
C SER A 614 -6.72 2.23 19.54
N ILE A 615 -7.49 1.73 18.57
CA ILE A 615 -8.51 0.70 18.77
C ILE A 615 -8.02 -0.61 18.12
N PRO A 616 -7.98 -1.74 18.86
CA PRO A 616 -7.66 -3.04 18.27
C PRO A 616 -8.68 -3.41 17.18
N SER A 617 -8.15 -3.78 16.03
CA SER A 617 -8.96 -4.21 14.89
C SER A 617 -8.28 -5.35 14.13
N TYR A 618 -9.11 -6.16 13.47
CA TYR A 618 -8.72 -7.42 12.87
C TYR A 618 -9.47 -7.60 11.55
N LEU A 619 -8.83 -8.20 10.55
CA LEU A 619 -9.53 -8.55 9.31
C LEU A 619 -10.16 -9.94 9.45
N SER A 620 -11.48 -10.01 9.28
CA SER A 620 -12.24 -11.26 9.44
C SER A 620 -11.67 -12.39 8.58
N GLY A 621 -11.29 -13.49 9.22
CA GLY A 621 -10.73 -14.68 8.56
C GLY A 621 -9.29 -14.55 8.05
N ASP A 622 -8.63 -13.40 8.17
CA ASP A 622 -7.24 -13.17 7.74
C ASP A 622 -6.40 -12.56 8.87
N TRP A 623 -6.11 -13.38 9.87
CA TRP A 623 -5.43 -12.94 11.10
C TRP A 623 -3.96 -12.53 10.90
N TYR A 624 -3.37 -12.87 9.75
CA TYR A 624 -2.00 -12.52 9.35
C TYR A 624 -1.92 -11.17 8.63
N ARG A 625 -3.05 -10.48 8.42
CA ARG A 625 -3.06 -9.24 7.64
C ARG A 625 -2.92 -8.01 8.51
N ASP A 626 -1.88 -7.22 8.24
CA ASP A 626 -1.90 -5.79 8.56
C ASP A 626 -2.79 -5.07 7.54
N TRP A 627 -4.08 -4.99 7.86
CA TRP A 627 -5.03 -4.24 7.03
C TRP A 627 -4.86 -2.74 7.25
N GLY A 628 -4.36 -2.32 8.40
CA GLY A 628 -4.33 -0.94 8.83
C GLY A 628 -4.73 -0.81 10.28
N SER A 629 -5.17 0.39 10.66
CA SER A 629 -5.51 0.69 12.05
C SER A 629 -6.65 1.69 12.15
N LEU A 630 -7.30 1.67 13.31
CA LEU A 630 -8.38 2.57 13.69
C LEU A 630 -7.96 3.34 14.94
N GLU A 631 -8.15 4.66 14.93
CA GLU A 631 -7.91 5.53 16.08
C GLU A 631 -9.20 6.25 16.48
N ARG A 632 -9.41 6.40 17.78
CA ARG A 632 -10.40 7.30 18.38
C ARG A 632 -9.76 8.65 18.65
N TYR A 633 -10.50 9.72 18.38
CA TYR A 633 -10.13 11.08 18.76
C TYR A 633 -10.88 11.53 20.01
N ASN A 634 -10.10 11.93 21.02
CA ASN A 634 -10.60 12.48 22.27
C ASN A 634 -10.29 13.98 22.33
N ARG A 635 -11.31 14.84 22.50
CA ARG A 635 -11.08 16.29 22.61
C ARG A 635 -10.15 16.61 23.79
N VAL A 636 -9.19 17.51 23.56
CA VAL A 636 -8.31 18.04 24.61
C VAL A 636 -9.13 18.85 25.62
N VAL A 637 -10.02 19.71 25.10
CA VAL A 637 -11.00 20.46 25.90
C VAL A 637 -12.40 19.91 25.57
N PRO A 638 -13.16 19.42 26.55
CA PRO A 638 -14.50 18.90 26.31
C PRO A 638 -15.47 19.99 25.81
N SER A 639 -16.48 19.58 25.03
CA SER A 639 -17.40 20.47 24.31
C SER A 639 -18.30 21.32 25.21
N ASP A 640 -18.55 20.88 26.44
CA ASP A 640 -19.31 21.63 27.45
C ASP A 640 -18.61 22.93 27.88
N ARG A 641 -17.27 22.95 27.86
CA ARG A 641 -16.44 24.12 28.16
C ARG A 641 -16.03 24.91 26.93
N ALA A 642 -15.90 24.23 25.79
CA ALA A 642 -15.53 24.84 24.51
C ALA A 642 -16.45 24.31 23.39
N PRO A 643 -17.69 24.86 23.29
CA PRO A 643 -18.63 24.47 22.25
C PRO A 643 -18.22 25.02 20.88
N GLU A 644 -18.85 24.51 19.82
CA GLU A 644 -18.68 25.02 18.47
C GLU A 644 -19.08 26.51 18.37
N ALA A 645 -18.32 27.29 17.61
CA ALA A 645 -18.58 28.71 17.46
C ALA A 645 -19.78 28.97 16.53
N ALA A 646 -20.62 29.94 16.89
CA ALA A 646 -21.63 30.48 15.97
C ALA A 646 -20.96 31.41 14.96
N ILE A 647 -21.11 31.11 13.66
CA ILE A 647 -20.44 31.83 12.58
C ILE A 647 -21.38 32.87 12.00
N GLU A 648 -20.95 34.14 12.03
CA GLU A 648 -21.63 35.22 11.32
C GLU A 648 -21.15 35.24 9.87
N GLU A 649 -22.08 34.99 8.94
CA GLU A 649 -21.81 34.99 7.51
C GLU A 649 -22.31 36.26 6.83
N GLY A 650 -21.64 36.64 5.74
CA GLY A 650 -21.99 37.78 4.92
C GLY A 650 -21.48 37.63 3.49
N SER A 651 -21.83 38.57 2.63
CA SER A 651 -21.36 38.56 1.24
C SER A 651 -20.78 39.92 0.84
N THR A 652 -19.78 39.88 -0.02
CA THR A 652 -19.17 41.07 -0.61
C THR A 652 -18.92 40.85 -2.09
N ARG A 653 -18.87 41.94 -2.85
CA ARG A 653 -18.56 41.90 -4.27
C ARG A 653 -17.14 42.38 -4.49
N VAL A 654 -16.29 41.50 -5.00
CA VAL A 654 -14.90 41.81 -5.34
C VAL A 654 -14.65 41.62 -6.84
N PHE A 655 -13.69 42.37 -7.38
CA PHE A 655 -13.20 42.16 -8.73
C PHE A 655 -12.29 40.94 -8.80
N GLY A 656 -12.24 40.25 -9.95
CA GLY A 656 -11.50 38.99 -10.12
C GLY A 656 -9.96 39.11 -10.09
N TRP A 657 -9.43 40.33 -9.98
CA TRP A 657 -8.00 40.61 -9.81
C TRP A 657 -7.66 41.10 -8.39
N ASN A 658 -8.66 41.24 -7.51
CA ASN A 658 -8.41 41.69 -6.14
C ASN A 658 -7.73 40.58 -5.33
N ARG A 659 -6.65 40.92 -4.62
CA ARG A 659 -5.94 40.02 -3.70
C ARG A 659 -5.58 40.77 -2.42
N GLY A 660 -6.28 40.48 -1.34
CA GLY A 660 -6.13 41.13 -0.03
C GLY A 660 -4.92 40.67 0.80
N GLY A 661 -3.80 40.34 0.15
CA GLY A 661 -2.62 39.75 0.79
C GLY A 661 -2.43 38.24 0.51
N PRO A 662 -1.25 37.67 0.81
CA PRO A 662 -0.99 36.25 0.66
C PRO A 662 -1.60 35.40 1.79
N ILE A 663 -1.94 34.15 1.49
CA ILE A 663 -2.17 33.12 2.53
C ILE A 663 -0.82 32.76 3.17
N ARG A 664 -0.81 32.55 4.50
CA ARG A 664 0.33 31.98 5.22
C ARG A 664 0.45 30.49 4.87
N ALA A 665 1.31 30.19 3.90
CA ALA A 665 1.60 28.84 3.41
C ALA A 665 3.10 28.55 3.54
N LEU A 666 3.61 28.78 4.75
CA LEU A 666 4.97 28.52 5.19
C LEU A 666 4.86 27.99 6.64
N PRO A 667 5.65 26.97 7.01
CA PRO A 667 5.66 26.44 8.37
C PRO A 667 5.96 27.52 9.43
#